data_AF-A0A1H6ESF6-F1
#
_entry.id   AF-A0A1H6ESF6-F1
#
_cell.length_a   1.000
_cell.length_b   1.000
_cell.length_c   1.000
_cell.angle_alpha   90.00
_cell.angle_beta   90.00
_cell.angle_gamma   90.00
#
_symmetry.space_group_name_H-M   'P 1'
#
loop_
_entity.id
_entity.type
_entity.pdbx_description
1 polymer ?
#
loop_
_entity_poly.entity_id
_entity_poly.type
_entity_poly.pdbx_seq_one_letter_code
_entity_poly.pdbx_strand_id
1 'polypeptide(L)'
;MPSADERADVLLVFPPQTEARFFPYLSLPYLTGHLRRLGRRVHQADLNIALLHDLLRHPELLGEAENDRPSDRPGDGPGGWYRRAMAEAVVRHAGELRAHVLRKEPAAELGPARAVRLAHHAIELLVRDSFLARTWRGLGELDEAAREAARLPPAASGPPVEHLYRMVETLLDRHRPRVVGLSVAFFSQLGPALLIAAWVRRLRPEAKICLGGQQVILRHEDLARLPGVLASVDALCRTAGEQPLERWLDALDGVVPESEVPGMVWPATGRRSERPVTLRFHELGPPDYTGLPVRSYLNETMEVAIVSCVGCFWGRCAFCSYGNRSLAPGAYQQGTVRQIADAVQAVVRDTGAAFVAISDENTNLRLILKAMREVRARGVKVGFGVRSRLDATLADPGFCRSLAEAGCELMSVGYEGNSQRLLDLMDRGVRAADYQRIVENVAAAGIVLRFSVMGHVFDETPAEFEESLRFLTDNQERIGIDALELMIPEPGSRLADDPDGFGLALDGSGALAGNPELSYLSGRVGQALTVPGGPSRAEALDRLVRVFHTVRPGRPTAILPRRQAAPATVAAADPHPWVRTMPTDDGRLVLADLVWERFYALPRDDVEQHGDGVLHARTTRGRRLLARLVEAAAGTEHRETPIGRPL
;
A
#
# COMPACT_ATOMS: atom_id res chain seq x y z
N MET A 1 7.56 35.60 -22.09
CA MET A 1 6.77 34.36 -22.29
C MET A 1 7.76 33.24 -22.55
N PRO A 2 7.76 32.13 -21.79
CA PRO A 2 8.60 30.98 -22.11
C PRO A 2 8.18 30.38 -23.46
N SER A 3 9.12 29.84 -24.23
CA SER A 3 8.90 29.29 -25.57
C SER A 3 8.00 28.04 -25.55
N ALA A 4 7.32 27.75 -26.67
CA ALA A 4 6.50 26.54 -26.86
C ALA A 4 7.28 25.21 -26.64
N ASP A 5 8.60 25.29 -26.54
CA ASP A 5 9.54 24.19 -26.38
C ASP A 5 9.58 23.55 -24.97
N GLU A 6 8.94 24.17 -23.96
CA GLU A 6 8.93 23.66 -22.57
C GLU A 6 7.69 22.82 -22.21
N ARG A 7 6.76 22.61 -23.16
CA ARG A 7 5.48 21.92 -22.91
C ARG A 7 5.67 20.40 -22.71
N ALA A 8 5.06 19.82 -21.69
CA ALA A 8 4.98 18.36 -21.56
C ALA A 8 4.00 17.76 -22.58
N ASP A 9 4.35 16.65 -23.22
CA ASP A 9 3.40 15.85 -23.99
C ASP A 9 2.44 15.12 -23.04
N VAL A 10 2.97 14.57 -21.95
CA VAL A 10 2.17 13.88 -20.93
C VAL A 10 2.60 14.28 -19.52
N LEU A 11 1.63 14.59 -18.68
CA LEU A 11 1.76 14.58 -17.22
C LEU A 11 1.05 13.33 -16.68
N LEU A 12 1.84 12.37 -16.19
CA LEU A 12 1.34 11.17 -15.53
C LEU A 12 1.22 11.41 -14.02
N VAL A 13 0.06 11.14 -13.45
CA VAL A 13 -0.26 11.42 -12.05
C VAL A 13 -0.74 10.14 -11.37
N PHE A 14 -0.16 9.84 -10.22
CA PHE A 14 -0.69 8.84 -9.28
C PHE A 14 -1.52 9.57 -8.22
N PRO A 15 -2.86 9.42 -8.20
CA PRO A 15 -3.73 10.15 -7.28
C PRO A 15 -3.51 9.73 -5.81
N PRO A 16 -3.76 10.60 -4.82
CA PRO A 16 -3.92 10.16 -3.43
C PRO A 16 -5.29 9.46 -3.27
N GLN A 17 -5.63 8.82 -2.16
CA GLN A 17 -4.78 8.45 -1.05
C GLN A 17 -4.72 6.92 -0.96
N THR A 18 -3.52 6.37 -0.76
CA THR A 18 -3.25 4.92 -0.72
C THR A 18 -2.09 4.60 0.21
N GLU A 19 -2.01 3.36 0.69
CA GLU A 19 -0.86 2.88 1.47
C GLU A 19 0.46 2.81 0.65
N ALA A 20 0.44 3.01 -0.67
CA ALA A 20 1.63 3.01 -1.53
C ALA A 20 2.52 4.27 -1.32
N ARG A 21 2.86 4.56 -0.07
CA ARG A 21 3.81 5.61 0.36
C ARG A 21 5.15 5.00 0.76
N PHE A 22 5.25 3.67 0.85
CA PHE A 22 6.47 2.93 1.14
C PHE A 22 7.38 2.79 -0.09
N PHE A 23 6.80 2.80 -1.29
CA PHE A 23 7.53 2.70 -2.55
C PHE A 23 6.76 3.38 -3.70
N PRO A 24 7.46 3.86 -4.74
CA PRO A 24 6.82 4.42 -5.94
C PRO A 24 6.02 3.34 -6.67
N TYR A 25 4.74 3.62 -6.95
CA TYR A 25 3.89 2.68 -7.68
C TYR A 25 4.35 2.53 -9.14
N LEU A 26 4.33 1.30 -9.63
CA LEU A 26 5.09 0.88 -10.81
C LEU A 26 4.52 1.36 -12.17
N SER A 27 3.26 1.79 -12.20
CA SER A 27 2.61 2.23 -13.44
C SER A 27 3.24 3.48 -14.04
N LEU A 28 3.55 4.52 -13.23
CA LEU A 28 4.13 5.74 -13.77
C LEU A 28 5.53 5.51 -14.36
N PRO A 29 6.45 4.79 -13.68
CA PRO A 29 7.79 4.54 -14.22
C PRO A 29 7.80 3.75 -15.53
N TYR A 30 6.94 2.73 -15.69
CA TYR A 30 6.87 1.98 -16.95
C TYR A 30 6.31 2.81 -18.10
N LEU A 31 5.21 3.52 -17.87
CA LEU A 31 4.64 4.44 -18.87
C LEU A 31 5.64 5.54 -19.25
N THR A 32 6.31 6.13 -18.25
CA THR A 32 7.34 7.16 -18.45
C THR A 32 8.50 6.61 -19.27
N GLY A 33 9.04 5.45 -18.90
CA GLY A 33 10.15 4.83 -19.61
C GLY A 33 9.78 4.47 -21.05
N HIS A 34 8.58 3.94 -21.29
CA HIS A 34 8.07 3.63 -22.63
C HIS A 34 8.01 4.87 -23.51
N LEU A 35 7.29 5.89 -23.06
CA LEU A 35 7.05 7.10 -23.83
C LEU A 35 8.32 7.93 -24.05
N ARG A 36 9.23 8.03 -23.06
CA ARG A 36 10.50 8.75 -23.22
C ARG A 36 11.44 8.08 -24.23
N ARG A 37 11.43 6.74 -24.33
CA ARG A 37 12.18 6.02 -25.38
C ARG A 37 11.67 6.33 -26.79
N LEU A 38 10.41 6.74 -26.91
CA LEU A 38 9.79 7.21 -28.15
C LEU A 38 9.97 8.72 -28.37
N GLY A 39 10.79 9.39 -27.55
CA GLY A 39 11.06 10.83 -27.67
C GLY A 39 9.96 11.73 -27.12
N ARG A 40 8.95 11.20 -26.41
CA ARG A 40 7.90 12.02 -25.78
C ARG A 40 8.42 12.70 -24.51
N ARG A 41 8.04 13.97 -24.32
CA ARG A 41 8.33 14.72 -23.09
C ARG A 41 7.31 14.36 -22.02
N VAL A 42 7.72 13.49 -21.10
CA VAL A 42 6.86 13.00 -20.02
C VAL A 42 7.33 13.51 -18.67
N HIS A 43 6.39 14.03 -17.88
CA HIS A 43 6.56 14.27 -16.45
C HIS A 43 5.68 13.31 -15.67
N GLN A 44 6.18 12.84 -14.53
CA GLN A 44 5.43 11.98 -13.63
C GLN A 44 5.40 12.61 -12.23
N ALA A 45 4.26 12.53 -11.56
CA ALA A 45 4.06 13.05 -10.22
C ALA A 45 3.24 12.05 -9.40
N ASP A 46 3.78 11.68 -8.24
CA ASP A 46 3.06 10.91 -7.25
C ASP A 46 2.47 11.84 -6.20
N LEU A 47 1.17 12.13 -6.33
CA LEU A 47 0.45 13.02 -5.39
C LEU A 47 0.15 12.33 -4.06
N ASN A 48 0.25 11.00 -3.99
CA ASN A 48 0.12 10.22 -2.76
C ASN A 48 1.25 10.54 -1.78
N ILE A 49 2.51 10.52 -2.28
CA ILE A 49 3.68 10.88 -1.47
C ILE A 49 3.87 12.40 -1.35
N ALA A 50 3.49 13.17 -2.38
CA ALA A 50 3.64 14.62 -2.35
C ALA A 50 2.80 15.27 -1.24
N LEU A 51 1.58 14.76 -0.98
CA LEU A 51 0.73 15.26 0.11
C LEU A 51 1.38 15.06 1.49
N LEU A 52 2.06 13.92 1.71
CA LEU A 52 2.85 13.72 2.93
C LEU A 52 4.02 14.70 3.00
N HIS A 53 4.76 14.90 1.90
CA HIS A 53 5.91 15.82 1.91
C HIS A 53 5.49 17.25 2.21
N ASP A 54 4.32 17.66 1.75
CA ASP A 54 3.74 18.96 2.02
C ASP A 54 3.31 19.11 3.48
N LEU A 55 2.63 18.10 4.03
CA LEU A 55 2.36 18.03 5.47
C LEU A 55 3.63 18.15 6.32
N LEU A 56 4.72 17.48 5.94
CA LEU A 56 5.99 17.59 6.69
C LEU A 56 6.66 18.95 6.54
N ARG A 57 6.31 19.75 5.52
CA ARG A 57 6.72 21.15 5.40
C ARG A 57 5.81 22.10 6.18
N HIS A 58 4.55 21.71 6.34
CA HIS A 58 3.47 22.47 6.96
C HIS A 58 2.77 21.66 8.07
N PRO A 59 3.48 21.30 9.17
CA PRO A 59 2.91 20.47 10.23
C PRO A 59 1.73 21.13 10.96
N GLU A 60 1.58 22.45 10.86
CA GLU A 60 0.44 23.23 11.34
C GLU A 60 -0.90 22.78 10.75
N LEU A 61 -0.90 22.16 9.57
CA LEU A 61 -2.10 21.62 8.91
C LEU A 61 -2.83 20.58 9.75
N LEU A 62 -2.12 19.88 10.65
CA LEU A 62 -2.77 18.96 11.59
C LEU A 62 -3.65 19.70 12.60
N GLY A 63 -3.20 20.86 13.08
CA GLY A 63 -3.98 21.69 13.99
C GLY A 63 -5.22 22.26 13.30
N GLU A 64 -5.07 22.77 12.07
CA GLU A 64 -6.18 23.25 11.25
C GLU A 64 -7.21 22.14 10.98
N ALA A 65 -6.74 20.95 10.58
CA ALA A 65 -7.59 19.81 10.31
C ALA A 65 -8.33 19.28 11.56
N GLU A 66 -7.76 19.39 12.77
CA GLU A 66 -8.48 19.06 14.00
C GLU A 66 -9.49 20.17 14.39
N ASN A 67 -9.17 21.44 14.17
CA ASN A 67 -10.06 22.56 14.51
C ASN A 67 -11.32 22.65 13.64
N ASP A 68 -11.23 22.25 12.36
CA ASP A 68 -12.36 22.27 11.40
C ASP A 68 -13.35 21.09 11.59
N ARG A 69 -13.10 20.17 12.53
CA ARG A 69 -13.93 18.98 12.73
C ARG A 69 -15.19 19.27 13.57
N PRO A 70 -16.36 18.69 13.24
CA PRO A 70 -17.61 18.89 13.99
C PRO A 70 -17.67 18.33 15.43
N SER A 71 -16.56 17.85 16.00
CA SER A 71 -16.38 17.69 17.44
C SER A 71 -15.12 18.49 17.78
N ASP A 72 -15.15 19.46 18.70
CA ASP A 72 -14.67 19.18 20.05
C ASP A 72 -15.05 20.38 20.97
N ARG A 73 -16.10 20.22 21.78
CA ARG A 73 -16.32 21.01 23.01
C ARG A 73 -15.54 20.33 24.16
N PRO A 74 -15.28 21.01 25.29
CA PRO A 74 -14.59 20.40 26.43
C PRO A 74 -15.30 19.11 26.87
N GLY A 75 -14.65 17.95 26.72
CA GLY A 75 -15.20 16.64 27.07
C GLY A 75 -14.97 15.48 26.09
N ASP A 76 -14.14 15.62 25.03
CA ASP A 76 -13.90 14.49 24.13
C ASP A 76 -13.25 13.32 24.87
N GLY A 77 -13.89 12.15 24.76
CA GLY A 77 -13.37 10.92 25.31
C GLY A 77 -11.99 10.53 24.74
N PRO A 78 -11.49 9.33 25.08
CA PRO A 78 -10.12 8.90 24.80
C PRO A 78 -9.63 9.08 23.35
N GLY A 79 -10.52 8.98 22.36
CA GLY A 79 -10.20 9.15 20.95
C GLY A 79 -9.81 10.58 20.55
N GLY A 80 -10.52 11.60 21.06
CA GLY A 80 -10.19 13.01 20.76
C GLY A 80 -8.88 13.43 21.41
N TRP A 81 -8.65 12.99 22.65
CA TRP A 81 -7.35 13.15 23.30
C TRP A 81 -6.21 12.51 22.48
N TYR A 82 -6.39 11.26 22.03
CA TYR A 82 -5.36 10.53 21.30
C TYR A 82 -4.95 11.25 20.02
N ARG A 83 -5.93 11.77 19.25
CA ARG A 83 -5.66 12.53 18.02
C ARG A 83 -4.86 13.80 18.28
N ARG A 84 -5.27 14.60 19.28
CA ARG A 84 -4.53 15.81 19.66
C ARG A 84 -3.11 15.49 20.15
N ALA A 85 -2.96 14.46 20.97
CA ALA A 85 -1.65 14.01 21.44
C ALA A 85 -0.75 13.54 20.27
N MET A 86 -1.32 12.84 19.28
CA MET A 86 -0.61 12.46 18.05
C MET A 86 -0.19 13.69 17.24
N ALA A 87 -1.09 14.64 16.99
CA ALA A 87 -0.77 15.87 16.28
C ALA A 87 0.35 16.66 16.98
N GLU A 88 0.28 16.81 18.30
CA GLU A 88 1.34 17.45 19.10
C GLU A 88 2.68 16.72 18.95
N ALA A 89 2.69 15.38 18.98
CA ALA A 89 3.91 14.60 18.78
C ALA A 89 4.50 14.81 17.39
N VAL A 90 3.67 14.84 16.34
CA VAL A 90 4.14 15.13 14.97
C VAL A 90 4.74 16.53 14.89
N VAL A 91 4.05 17.55 15.40
CA VAL A 91 4.54 18.94 15.38
C VAL A 91 5.86 19.08 16.14
N ARG A 92 5.95 18.47 17.33
CA ARG A 92 7.18 18.47 18.14
C ARG A 92 8.38 17.91 17.37
N HIS A 93 8.18 16.83 16.62
CA HIS A 93 9.26 16.17 15.88
C HIS A 93 9.30 16.54 14.38
N ALA A 94 8.54 17.54 13.93
CA ALA A 94 8.40 17.85 12.50
C ALA A 94 9.74 18.12 11.80
N GLY A 95 10.68 18.76 12.50
CA GLY A 95 12.04 18.99 12.00
C GLY A 95 12.78 17.69 11.68
N GLU A 96 12.79 16.73 12.62
CA GLU A 96 13.41 15.41 12.43
C GLU A 96 12.66 14.57 11.38
N LEU A 97 11.32 14.58 11.40
CA LEU A 97 10.51 13.87 10.43
C LEU A 97 10.80 14.36 9.01
N ARG A 98 10.81 15.67 8.80
CA ARG A 98 11.13 16.29 7.50
C ARG A 98 12.55 15.97 7.06
N ALA A 99 13.52 16.07 7.96
CA ALA A 99 14.92 15.75 7.70
C ALA A 99 15.10 14.27 7.28
N HIS A 100 14.51 13.37 8.06
CA HIS A 100 14.62 11.94 7.82
C HIS A 100 13.85 11.49 6.58
N VAL A 101 12.58 11.86 6.45
CA VAL A 101 11.76 11.42 5.31
C VAL A 101 12.27 12.03 4.01
N LEU A 102 12.59 13.33 3.97
CA LEU A 102 12.97 13.97 2.70
C LEU A 102 14.43 13.74 2.31
N ARG A 103 15.34 13.64 3.28
CA ARG A 103 16.79 13.60 3.03
C ARG A 103 17.52 12.39 3.62
N LYS A 104 16.80 11.51 4.32
CA LYS A 104 17.36 10.36 5.06
C LYS A 104 18.44 10.75 6.08
N GLU A 105 18.35 11.96 6.63
CA GLU A 105 19.18 12.40 7.75
C GLU A 105 18.84 11.58 9.03
N PRO A 106 19.79 11.35 9.95
CA PRO A 106 19.50 10.64 11.19
C PRO A 106 18.42 11.36 12.01
N ALA A 107 17.39 10.61 12.44
CA ALA A 107 16.42 11.09 13.42
C ALA A 107 16.97 10.78 14.83
N ALA A 108 17.59 11.76 15.48
CA ALA A 108 18.37 11.55 16.69
C ALA A 108 17.49 11.11 17.87
N GLU A 109 16.33 11.73 18.04
CA GLU A 109 15.42 11.43 19.14
C GLU A 109 14.54 10.20 18.82
N LEU A 110 13.91 10.19 17.64
CA LEU A 110 12.97 9.11 17.26
C LEU A 110 13.70 7.82 16.84
N GLY A 111 14.80 7.95 16.11
CA GLY A 111 15.35 6.88 15.28
C GLY A 111 14.56 6.68 13.97
N PRO A 112 15.16 6.02 12.97
CA PRO A 112 14.61 5.93 11.60
C PRO A 112 13.23 5.26 11.53
N ALA A 113 13.08 4.09 12.17
CA ALA A 113 11.83 3.33 12.17
C ALA A 113 10.65 4.14 12.76
N ARG A 114 10.89 4.83 13.88
CA ARG A 114 9.88 5.67 14.53
C ARG A 114 9.54 6.91 13.71
N ALA A 115 10.54 7.52 13.07
CA ALA A 115 10.31 8.67 12.20
C ALA A 115 9.43 8.30 10.99
N VAL A 116 9.71 7.17 10.35
CA VAL A 116 8.87 6.66 9.25
C VAL A 116 7.44 6.38 9.73
N ARG A 117 7.28 5.69 10.87
CA ARG A 117 5.97 5.33 11.41
C ARG A 117 5.16 6.56 11.85
N LEU A 118 5.79 7.52 12.51
CA LEU A 118 5.13 8.76 12.92
C LEU A 118 4.74 9.63 11.71
N ALA A 119 5.57 9.67 10.65
CA ALA A 119 5.21 10.33 9.40
C ALA A 119 4.02 9.66 8.70
N HIS A 120 3.93 8.33 8.76
CA HIS A 120 2.77 7.59 8.28
C HIS A 120 1.49 7.97 9.05
N HIS A 121 1.56 7.99 10.39
CA HIS A 121 0.43 8.40 11.23
C HIS A 121 0.02 9.84 10.99
N ALA A 122 0.97 10.74 10.76
CA ALA A 122 0.71 12.14 10.46
C ALA A 122 -0.19 12.29 9.23
N ILE A 123 0.13 11.60 8.14
CA ILE A 123 -0.68 11.71 6.92
C ILE A 123 -2.06 11.06 7.09
N GLU A 124 -2.17 9.94 7.80
CA GLU A 124 -3.46 9.33 8.11
C GLU A 124 -4.33 10.24 8.97
N LEU A 125 -3.73 10.93 9.94
CA LEU A 125 -4.42 11.91 10.78
C LEU A 125 -4.92 13.10 9.96
N LEU A 126 -4.09 13.61 9.04
CA LEU A 126 -4.45 14.74 8.17
C LEU A 126 -5.66 14.41 7.28
N VAL A 127 -5.63 13.25 6.60
CA VAL A 127 -6.68 12.90 5.63
C VAL A 127 -7.93 12.32 6.27
N ARG A 128 -7.87 11.94 7.55
CA ARG A 128 -9.01 11.34 8.27
C ARG A 128 -10.25 12.23 8.15
N ASP A 129 -11.38 11.57 7.88
CA ASP A 129 -12.70 12.19 7.68
C ASP A 129 -12.77 13.22 6.53
N SER A 130 -11.72 13.34 5.72
CA SER A 130 -11.73 14.14 4.51
C SER A 130 -12.25 13.35 3.30
N PHE A 131 -12.56 14.06 2.22
CA PHE A 131 -12.90 13.45 0.93
C PHE A 131 -11.84 12.45 0.44
N LEU A 132 -10.55 12.68 0.75
CA LEU A 132 -9.44 11.84 0.29
C LEU A 132 -9.38 10.47 0.98
N ALA A 133 -9.98 10.33 2.15
CA ALA A 133 -10.01 9.09 2.94
C ALA A 133 -11.42 8.52 3.11
N ARG A 134 -12.37 8.94 2.26
CA ARG A 134 -13.74 8.42 2.29
C ARG A 134 -13.80 7.05 1.61
N THR A 135 -14.48 6.10 2.25
CA THR A 135 -14.85 4.81 1.65
C THR A 135 -16.18 4.93 0.95
N TRP A 136 -16.35 4.21 -0.17
CA TRP A 136 -17.54 4.34 -1.02
C TRP A 136 -18.29 3.03 -1.14
N ARG A 137 -19.62 3.09 -1.09
CA ARG A 137 -20.50 1.93 -1.29
C ARG A 137 -21.15 1.90 -2.67
N GLY A 138 -20.99 2.94 -3.48
CA GLY A 138 -21.47 2.97 -4.85
C GLY A 138 -20.67 3.93 -5.72
N LEU A 139 -20.51 3.59 -7.00
CA LEU A 139 -19.81 4.45 -7.96
C LEU A 139 -20.59 5.75 -8.25
N GLY A 140 -21.93 5.70 -8.21
CA GLY A 140 -22.78 6.89 -8.38
C GLY A 140 -22.62 7.90 -7.24
N GLU A 141 -22.63 7.41 -5.98
CA GLU A 141 -22.38 8.23 -4.78
C GLU A 141 -20.99 8.90 -4.86
N LEU A 142 -19.97 8.11 -5.24
CA LEU A 142 -18.60 8.60 -5.41
C LEU A 142 -18.52 9.69 -6.48
N ASP A 143 -19.12 9.47 -7.66
CA ASP A 143 -19.16 10.44 -8.75
C ASP A 143 -19.85 11.75 -8.34
N GLU A 144 -21.00 11.64 -7.66
CA GLU A 144 -21.74 12.80 -7.18
C GLU A 144 -20.93 13.63 -6.19
N ALA A 145 -20.34 12.98 -5.19
CA ALA A 145 -19.51 13.65 -4.21
C ALA A 145 -18.27 14.31 -4.84
N ALA A 146 -17.62 13.65 -5.82
CA ALA A 146 -16.50 14.23 -6.55
C ALA A 146 -16.92 15.48 -7.34
N ARG A 147 -18.08 15.44 -8.01
CA ARG A 147 -18.62 16.58 -8.75
C ARG A 147 -19.01 17.74 -7.84
N GLU A 148 -19.60 17.46 -6.68
CA GLU A 148 -19.95 18.48 -5.69
C GLU A 148 -18.70 19.16 -5.15
N ALA A 149 -17.72 18.38 -4.68
CA ALA A 149 -16.44 18.89 -4.20
C ALA A 149 -15.72 19.74 -5.26
N ALA A 150 -15.80 19.36 -6.53
CA ALA A 150 -15.18 20.11 -7.63
C ALA A 150 -15.82 21.49 -7.91
N ARG A 151 -17.07 21.71 -7.50
CA ARG A 151 -17.80 22.98 -7.68
C ARG A 151 -17.55 23.98 -6.57
N LEU A 152 -17.19 23.49 -5.38
CA LEU A 152 -16.90 24.33 -4.24
C LEU A 152 -15.48 24.91 -4.33
N PRO A 153 -15.20 26.05 -3.68
CA PRO A 153 -13.83 26.46 -3.40
C PRO A 153 -13.08 25.32 -2.70
N PRO A 154 -11.84 24.96 -3.08
CA PRO A 154 -11.13 23.82 -2.51
C PRO A 154 -11.04 23.82 -0.98
N ALA A 155 -10.87 25.00 -0.37
CA ALA A 155 -10.85 25.18 1.09
C ALA A 155 -12.13 24.69 1.79
N ALA A 156 -13.28 24.69 1.11
CA ALA A 156 -14.54 24.19 1.67
C ALA A 156 -14.55 22.67 1.88
N SER A 157 -13.62 21.94 1.26
CA SER A 157 -13.43 20.49 1.45
C SER A 157 -12.31 20.16 2.45
N GLY A 158 -11.80 21.18 3.16
CA GLY A 158 -10.78 21.07 4.20
C GLY A 158 -9.33 21.15 3.70
N PRO A 159 -8.36 21.35 4.62
CA PRO A 159 -6.95 21.54 4.31
C PRO A 159 -6.31 20.50 3.36
N PRO A 160 -6.50 19.18 3.53
CA PRO A 160 -5.88 18.20 2.64
C PRO A 160 -6.34 18.32 1.18
N VAL A 161 -7.61 18.67 0.94
CA VAL A 161 -8.16 18.83 -0.42
C VAL A 161 -7.69 20.14 -1.04
N GLU A 162 -7.62 21.21 -0.26
CA GLU A 162 -7.07 22.49 -0.72
C GLU A 162 -5.60 22.37 -1.14
N HIS A 163 -4.78 21.72 -0.32
CA HIS A 163 -3.36 21.53 -0.63
C HIS A 163 -3.17 20.64 -1.87
N LEU A 164 -3.97 19.57 -2.00
CA LEU A 164 -3.99 18.77 -3.22
C LEU A 164 -4.34 19.61 -4.46
N TYR A 165 -5.33 20.50 -4.37
CA TYR A 165 -5.69 21.40 -5.46
C TYR A 165 -4.51 22.29 -5.89
N ARG A 166 -3.82 22.92 -4.93
CA ARG A 166 -2.65 23.77 -5.19
C ARG A 166 -1.51 22.98 -5.87
N MET A 167 -1.29 21.72 -5.48
CA MET A 167 -0.32 20.85 -6.13
C MET A 167 -0.69 20.56 -7.59
N VAL A 168 -1.96 20.25 -7.85
CA VAL A 168 -2.47 20.00 -9.21
C VAL A 168 -2.29 21.27 -10.06
N GLU A 169 -2.71 22.43 -9.55
CA GLU A 169 -2.56 23.73 -10.22
C GLU A 169 -1.09 24.00 -10.56
N THR A 170 -0.19 23.84 -9.58
CA THR A 170 1.26 24.03 -9.77
C THR A 170 1.83 23.11 -10.85
N LEU A 171 1.43 21.83 -10.88
CA LEU A 171 1.88 20.88 -11.90
C LEU A 171 1.39 21.27 -13.30
N LEU A 172 0.13 21.70 -13.41
CA LEU A 172 -0.46 22.15 -14.67
C LEU A 172 0.23 23.41 -15.20
N ASP A 173 0.49 24.39 -14.34
CA ASP A 173 1.14 25.66 -14.72
C ASP A 173 2.60 25.46 -15.14
N ARG A 174 3.31 24.63 -14.38
CA ARG A 174 4.72 24.32 -14.63
C ARG A 174 4.93 23.53 -15.92
N HIS A 175 4.12 22.49 -16.16
CA HIS A 175 4.38 21.54 -17.24
C HIS A 175 3.48 21.75 -18.47
N ARG A 176 2.36 22.46 -18.30
CA ARG A 176 1.39 22.78 -19.37
C ARG A 176 1.02 21.58 -20.25
N PRO A 177 0.66 20.42 -19.69
CA PRO A 177 0.58 19.17 -20.46
C PRO A 177 -0.41 19.20 -21.63
N ARG A 178 -0.15 18.39 -22.66
CA ARG A 178 -1.15 18.03 -23.68
C ARG A 178 -2.12 17.00 -23.16
N VAL A 179 -1.58 15.99 -22.48
CA VAL A 179 -2.35 14.90 -21.88
C VAL A 179 -2.06 14.82 -20.39
N VAL A 180 -3.09 14.69 -19.57
CA VAL A 180 -3.00 14.32 -18.16
C VAL A 180 -3.48 12.88 -18.02
N GLY A 181 -2.57 11.97 -17.66
CA GLY A 181 -2.87 10.56 -17.41
C GLY A 181 -2.97 10.29 -15.92
N LEU A 182 -4.14 9.88 -15.44
CA LEU A 182 -4.41 9.51 -14.05
C LEU A 182 -4.32 7.99 -13.91
N SER A 183 -3.31 7.51 -13.17
CA SER A 183 -3.12 6.07 -12.93
C SER A 183 -3.82 5.64 -11.65
N VAL A 184 -4.99 5.00 -11.79
CA VAL A 184 -5.87 4.57 -10.71
C VAL A 184 -5.69 3.08 -10.44
N ALA A 185 -4.77 2.76 -9.54
CA ALA A 185 -4.42 1.39 -9.17
C ALA A 185 -5.37 0.82 -8.10
N PHE A 186 -5.72 1.64 -7.11
CA PHE A 186 -6.50 1.24 -5.94
C PHE A 186 -7.90 1.85 -5.99
N PHE A 187 -8.89 1.16 -5.43
CA PHE A 187 -10.28 1.64 -5.45
C PHE A 187 -10.43 2.99 -4.72
N SER A 188 -9.69 3.19 -3.62
CA SER A 188 -9.67 4.45 -2.87
C SER A 188 -9.25 5.68 -3.71
N GLN A 189 -8.52 5.47 -4.82
CA GLN A 189 -8.08 6.56 -5.70
C GLN A 189 -9.16 7.04 -6.65
N LEU A 190 -10.28 6.31 -6.83
CA LEU A 190 -11.32 6.71 -7.80
C LEU A 190 -11.91 8.08 -7.48
N GLY A 191 -12.31 8.33 -6.22
CA GLY A 191 -12.86 9.62 -5.80
C GLY A 191 -11.88 10.78 -6.06
N PRO A 192 -10.65 10.74 -5.51
CA PRO A 192 -9.64 11.74 -5.78
C PRO A 192 -9.27 11.87 -7.27
N ALA A 193 -9.22 10.79 -8.04
CA ALA A 193 -8.95 10.85 -9.47
C ALA A 193 -10.04 11.61 -10.24
N LEU A 194 -11.32 11.36 -9.94
CA LEU A 194 -12.43 12.08 -10.57
C LEU A 194 -12.46 13.56 -10.14
N LEU A 195 -12.13 13.85 -8.89
CA LEU A 195 -11.98 15.23 -8.41
C LEU A 195 -10.86 15.96 -9.14
N ILE A 196 -9.69 15.33 -9.28
CA ILE A 196 -8.56 15.87 -10.04
C ILE A 196 -8.94 16.06 -11.51
N ALA A 197 -9.60 15.10 -12.15
CA ALA A 197 -10.05 15.21 -13.54
C ALA A 197 -10.98 16.42 -13.74
N ALA A 198 -11.93 16.63 -12.82
CA ALA A 198 -12.83 17.78 -12.84
C ALA A 198 -12.07 19.12 -12.70
N TRP A 199 -11.08 19.19 -11.80
CA TRP A 199 -10.23 20.38 -11.67
C TRP A 199 -9.37 20.64 -12.90
N VAL A 200 -8.73 19.60 -13.47
CA VAL A 200 -7.94 19.72 -14.70
C VAL A 200 -8.82 20.23 -15.83
N ARG A 201 -10.04 19.70 -16.02
CA ARG A 201 -10.97 20.18 -17.04
C ARG A 201 -11.31 21.67 -16.88
N ARG A 202 -11.46 22.15 -15.65
CA ARG A 202 -11.75 23.55 -15.35
C ARG A 202 -10.54 24.46 -15.56
N LEU A 203 -9.37 24.04 -15.09
CA LEU A 203 -8.14 24.82 -15.14
C LEU A 203 -7.52 24.84 -16.54
N ARG A 204 -7.59 23.71 -17.26
CA ARG A 204 -6.94 23.45 -18.56
C ARG A 204 -7.90 22.71 -19.49
N PRO A 205 -8.96 23.37 -19.99
CA PRO A 205 -9.97 22.75 -20.83
C PRO A 205 -9.42 22.17 -22.15
N GLU A 206 -8.25 22.63 -22.59
CA GLU A 206 -7.55 22.13 -23.78
C GLU A 206 -6.76 20.84 -23.53
N ALA A 207 -6.42 20.53 -22.27
CA ALA A 207 -5.70 19.32 -21.93
C ALA A 207 -6.64 18.10 -22.08
N LYS A 208 -6.09 17.03 -22.65
CA LYS A 208 -6.78 15.74 -22.76
C LYS A 208 -6.58 14.95 -21.47
N ILE A 209 -7.65 14.36 -20.95
CA ILE A 209 -7.63 13.64 -19.67
C ILE A 209 -7.88 12.17 -19.94
N CYS A 210 -6.97 11.31 -19.50
CA CYS A 210 -7.12 9.86 -19.55
C CYS A 210 -7.02 9.24 -18.16
N LEU A 211 -7.93 8.33 -17.85
CA LEU A 211 -7.82 7.47 -16.68
C LEU A 211 -7.35 6.09 -17.15
N GLY A 212 -6.38 5.52 -16.45
CA GLY A 212 -5.92 4.15 -16.64
C GLY A 212 -5.59 3.49 -15.31
N GLY A 213 -5.00 2.30 -15.35
CA GLY A 213 -4.70 1.52 -14.15
C GLY A 213 -5.80 0.52 -13.82
N GLN A 214 -5.54 -0.33 -12.82
CA GLN A 214 -6.32 -1.53 -12.59
C GLN A 214 -7.82 -1.27 -12.38
N GLN A 215 -8.18 -0.22 -11.64
CA GLN A 215 -9.60 0.07 -11.39
C GLN A 215 -10.34 0.46 -12.66
N VAL A 216 -9.66 1.10 -13.60
CA VAL A 216 -10.23 1.40 -14.92
C VAL A 216 -10.36 0.13 -15.75
N ILE A 217 -9.36 -0.76 -15.73
CA ILE A 217 -9.45 -2.05 -16.43
C ILE A 217 -10.65 -2.86 -15.90
N LEU A 218 -10.82 -2.93 -14.58
CA LEU A 218 -11.93 -3.64 -13.92
C LEU A 218 -13.30 -3.02 -14.21
N ARG A 219 -13.41 -1.68 -14.26
CA ARG A 219 -14.69 -0.97 -14.13
C ARG A 219 -14.99 0.00 -15.27
N HIS A 220 -14.25 -0.05 -16.38
CA HIS A 220 -14.39 0.92 -17.48
C HIS A 220 -15.82 1.07 -18.00
N GLU A 221 -16.62 0.00 -18.02
CA GLU A 221 -18.02 0.07 -18.49
C GLU A 221 -18.91 0.87 -17.54
N ASP A 222 -18.77 0.66 -16.21
CA ASP A 222 -19.50 1.42 -15.20
C ASP A 222 -19.01 2.87 -15.16
N LEU A 223 -17.69 3.08 -15.18
CA LEU A 223 -17.07 4.40 -15.14
C LEU A 223 -17.48 5.24 -16.35
N ALA A 224 -17.56 4.66 -17.56
CA ALA A 224 -17.94 5.37 -18.77
C ALA A 224 -19.38 5.94 -18.72
N ARG A 225 -20.23 5.44 -17.81
CA ARG A 225 -21.62 5.90 -17.64
C ARG A 225 -21.76 6.99 -16.58
N LEU A 226 -20.71 7.24 -15.78
CA LEU A 226 -20.78 8.22 -14.70
C LEU A 226 -20.83 9.65 -15.25
N PRO A 227 -21.75 10.51 -14.78
CA PRO A 227 -21.86 11.90 -15.23
C PRO A 227 -20.56 12.70 -15.11
N GLY A 228 -19.80 12.55 -14.04
CA GLY A 228 -18.52 13.24 -13.86
C GLY A 228 -17.45 12.76 -14.84
N VAL A 229 -17.42 11.47 -15.16
CA VAL A 229 -16.53 10.92 -16.19
C VAL A 229 -16.90 11.46 -17.56
N LEU A 230 -18.18 11.43 -17.95
CA LEU A 230 -18.67 11.98 -19.21
C LEU A 230 -18.34 13.48 -19.37
N ALA A 231 -18.35 14.24 -18.26
CA ALA A 231 -18.09 15.68 -18.27
C ALA A 231 -16.60 16.05 -18.29
N SER A 232 -15.72 15.21 -17.74
CA SER A 232 -14.32 15.60 -17.50
C SER A 232 -13.27 14.74 -18.21
N VAL A 233 -13.56 13.47 -18.52
CA VAL A 233 -12.58 12.50 -19.02
C VAL A 233 -12.73 12.28 -20.52
N ASP A 234 -11.63 12.42 -21.27
CA ASP A 234 -11.62 12.19 -22.72
C ASP A 234 -11.49 10.70 -23.06
N ALA A 235 -10.71 9.93 -22.29
CA ALA A 235 -10.45 8.51 -22.57
C ALA A 235 -10.28 7.65 -21.30
N LEU A 236 -10.78 6.41 -21.35
CA LEU A 236 -10.51 5.37 -20.35
C LEU A 236 -9.64 4.27 -20.99
N CYS A 237 -8.45 4.04 -20.43
CA CYS A 237 -7.57 2.96 -20.86
C CYS A 237 -7.95 1.66 -20.13
N ARG A 238 -8.51 0.71 -20.87
CA ARG A 238 -9.00 -0.59 -20.36
C ARG A 238 -8.00 -1.74 -20.50
N THR A 239 -6.73 -1.43 -20.77
CA THR A 239 -5.62 -2.37 -20.90
C THR A 239 -4.36 -1.82 -20.22
N ALA A 240 -3.22 -2.53 -20.36
CA ALA A 240 -1.90 -1.92 -20.17
C ALA A 240 -1.77 -0.66 -21.04
N GLY A 241 -1.17 0.40 -20.50
CA GLY A 241 -1.32 1.77 -21.01
C GLY A 241 -0.21 2.23 -21.96
N GLU A 242 0.87 1.47 -22.09
CA GLU A 242 2.06 1.84 -22.87
C GLU A 242 1.71 2.12 -24.33
N GLN A 243 1.19 1.13 -25.04
CA GLN A 243 0.80 1.28 -26.45
C GLN A 243 -0.45 2.15 -26.63
N PRO A 244 -1.54 2.01 -25.85
CA PRO A 244 -2.69 2.90 -25.97
C PRO A 244 -2.33 4.39 -25.87
N LEU A 245 -1.48 4.76 -24.91
CA LEU A 245 -1.11 6.14 -24.68
C LEU A 245 -0.15 6.67 -25.77
N GLU A 246 0.82 5.86 -26.20
CA GLU A 246 1.66 6.14 -27.38
C GLU A 246 0.80 6.45 -28.61
N ARG A 247 -0.09 5.52 -28.96
CA ARG A 247 -0.91 5.62 -30.17
C ARG A 247 -1.92 6.76 -30.09
N TRP A 248 -2.40 7.07 -28.89
CA TRP A 248 -3.26 8.24 -28.71
C TRP A 248 -2.49 9.55 -28.90
N LEU A 249 -1.25 9.64 -28.43
CA LEU A 249 -0.40 10.80 -28.71
C LEU A 249 -0.11 10.94 -30.21
N ASP A 250 0.16 9.84 -30.92
CA ASP A 250 0.30 9.83 -32.38
C ASP A 250 -0.97 10.33 -33.07
N ALA A 251 -2.15 9.93 -32.57
CA ALA A 251 -3.43 10.40 -33.10
C ALA A 251 -3.64 11.89 -32.87
N LEU A 252 -3.25 12.40 -31.69
CA LEU A 252 -3.28 13.83 -31.37
C LEU A 252 -2.28 14.65 -32.19
N ASP A 253 -1.23 14.01 -32.74
CA ASP A 253 -0.28 14.61 -33.69
C ASP A 253 -0.74 14.51 -35.14
N GLY A 254 -1.84 13.80 -35.41
CA GLY A 254 -2.32 13.53 -36.78
C GLY A 254 -1.48 12.51 -37.55
N VAL A 255 -0.59 11.77 -36.87
CA VAL A 255 0.23 10.71 -37.49
C VAL A 255 -0.65 9.52 -37.87
N VAL A 256 -1.66 9.21 -37.04
CA VAL A 256 -2.64 8.14 -37.27
C VAL A 256 -4.05 8.60 -36.91
N PRO A 257 -5.12 8.00 -37.46
CA PRO A 257 -6.46 8.33 -37.02
C PRO A 257 -6.77 7.75 -35.63
N GLU A 258 -7.73 8.35 -34.91
CA GLU A 258 -8.12 7.89 -33.56
C GLU A 258 -8.64 6.43 -33.55
N SER A 259 -9.15 5.94 -34.68
CA SER A 259 -9.55 4.53 -34.85
C SER A 259 -8.39 3.53 -34.75
N GLU A 260 -7.15 3.98 -34.86
CA GLU A 260 -5.94 3.15 -34.71
C GLU A 260 -5.38 3.12 -33.27
N VAL A 261 -6.06 3.77 -32.32
CA VAL A 261 -5.68 3.75 -30.90
C VAL A 261 -6.26 2.49 -30.24
N PRO A 262 -5.46 1.53 -29.78
CA PRO A 262 -5.95 0.31 -29.12
C PRO A 262 -6.36 0.57 -27.67
N GLY A 263 -7.17 -0.32 -27.08
CA GLY A 263 -7.35 -0.40 -25.63
C GLY A 263 -8.05 0.78 -24.95
N MET A 264 -8.63 1.72 -25.71
CA MET A 264 -9.31 2.92 -25.20
C MET A 264 -10.84 2.83 -25.32
N VAL A 265 -11.53 3.54 -24.43
CA VAL A 265 -12.96 3.88 -24.49
C VAL A 265 -13.08 5.40 -24.43
N TRP A 266 -13.93 6.00 -25.26
CA TRP A 266 -14.20 7.44 -25.30
C TRP A 266 -15.59 7.73 -24.75
N PRO A 267 -15.71 8.09 -23.45
CA PRO A 267 -17.01 8.19 -22.77
C PRO A 267 -18.01 9.09 -23.51
N ALA A 268 -17.57 10.27 -23.97
CA ALA A 268 -18.42 11.25 -24.63
C ALA A 268 -19.12 10.75 -25.90
N THR A 269 -18.53 9.77 -26.60
CA THR A 269 -19.10 9.21 -27.84
C THR A 269 -19.66 7.79 -27.65
N GLY A 270 -19.39 7.17 -26.49
CA GLY A 270 -19.61 5.75 -26.28
C GLY A 270 -18.72 4.82 -27.13
N ARG A 271 -17.80 5.37 -27.93
CA ARG A 271 -16.93 4.57 -28.81
C ARG A 271 -15.94 3.76 -27.98
N ARG A 272 -15.75 2.51 -28.37
CA ARG A 272 -14.73 1.60 -27.84
C ARG A 272 -13.79 1.20 -28.96
N SER A 273 -12.49 1.21 -28.70
CA SER A 273 -11.52 0.67 -29.64
C SER A 273 -11.66 -0.84 -29.73
N GLU A 274 -11.76 -1.36 -30.96
CA GLU A 274 -11.72 -2.79 -31.26
C GLU A 274 -10.30 -3.28 -31.58
N ARG A 275 -9.33 -2.36 -31.70
CA ARG A 275 -7.94 -2.71 -32.00
C ARG A 275 -7.30 -3.41 -30.80
N PRO A 276 -6.69 -4.59 -30.99
CA PRO A 276 -5.97 -5.26 -29.92
C PRO A 276 -4.68 -4.52 -29.59
N VAL A 277 -4.26 -4.58 -28.34
CA VAL A 277 -2.89 -4.19 -27.94
C VAL A 277 -1.94 -5.28 -28.45
N THR A 278 -0.96 -4.88 -29.25
CA THR A 278 0.03 -5.76 -29.86
C THR A 278 1.39 -5.68 -29.19
N LEU A 279 1.65 -4.63 -28.40
CA LEU A 279 2.91 -4.48 -27.66
C LEU A 279 3.15 -5.69 -26.77
N ARG A 280 4.31 -6.31 -26.95
CA ARG A 280 4.74 -7.51 -26.23
C ARG A 280 5.70 -7.14 -25.11
N PHE A 281 5.75 -7.98 -24.08
CA PHE A 281 6.60 -7.75 -22.92
C PHE A 281 8.09 -7.61 -23.30
N HIS A 282 8.58 -8.37 -24.28
CA HIS A 282 9.97 -8.30 -24.72
C HIS A 282 10.34 -6.96 -25.39
N GLU A 283 9.35 -6.16 -25.77
CA GLU A 283 9.51 -4.81 -26.33
C GLU A 283 9.50 -3.74 -25.22
N LEU A 284 9.12 -4.11 -23.98
CA LEU A 284 9.19 -3.21 -22.83
C LEU A 284 10.64 -3.06 -22.36
N GLY A 285 11.12 -1.83 -22.34
CA GLY A 285 12.36 -1.48 -21.65
C GLY A 285 12.17 -1.34 -20.12
N PRO A 286 13.24 -1.00 -19.40
CA PRO A 286 13.17 -0.79 -17.95
C PRO A 286 12.22 0.36 -17.56
N PRO A 287 11.68 0.34 -16.33
CA PRO A 287 10.98 1.48 -15.77
C PRO A 287 11.93 2.66 -15.57
N ASP A 288 11.41 3.88 -15.79
CA ASP A 288 12.14 5.12 -15.56
C ASP A 288 11.59 5.84 -14.31
N TYR A 289 12.37 5.79 -13.24
CA TYR A 289 12.03 6.44 -11.97
C TYR A 289 12.38 7.94 -11.91
N THR A 290 13.00 8.49 -12.97
CA THR A 290 13.46 9.87 -13.01
C THR A 290 12.28 10.84 -12.90
N GLY A 291 12.36 11.72 -11.90
CA GLY A 291 11.32 12.70 -11.56
C GLY A 291 10.50 12.31 -10.33
N LEU A 292 10.56 11.06 -9.87
CA LEU A 292 9.96 10.65 -8.61
C LEU A 292 10.93 10.82 -7.43
N PRO A 293 10.44 11.17 -6.22
CA PRO A 293 11.28 11.34 -5.05
C PRO A 293 11.59 9.98 -4.40
N VAL A 294 12.25 9.07 -5.13
CA VAL A 294 12.49 7.67 -4.70
C VAL A 294 13.16 7.56 -3.31
N ARG A 295 14.00 8.54 -2.94
CA ARG A 295 14.65 8.61 -1.62
C ARG A 295 13.73 9.01 -0.48
N SER A 296 12.55 9.53 -0.79
CA SER A 296 11.67 10.15 0.20
C SER A 296 10.36 9.39 0.41
N TYR A 297 10.28 8.16 -0.11
CA TYR A 297 9.24 7.20 0.29
C TYR A 297 9.55 6.67 1.70
N LEU A 298 8.49 6.18 2.36
CA LEU A 298 8.47 5.71 3.74
C LEU A 298 9.13 4.33 3.93
N ASN A 299 10.18 4.03 3.17
CA ASN A 299 11.00 2.84 3.35
C ASN A 299 12.25 3.13 4.21
N GLU A 300 12.72 2.12 4.92
CA GLU A 300 14.00 2.18 5.65
C GLU A 300 15.19 1.94 4.70
N THR A 301 15.00 1.05 3.74
CA THR A 301 15.97 0.73 2.69
C THR A 301 15.50 1.32 1.37
N MET A 302 16.42 1.84 0.56
CA MET A 302 16.10 2.24 -0.80
C MET A 302 15.65 1.03 -1.61
N GLU A 303 14.35 0.94 -1.87
CA GLU A 303 13.72 -0.10 -2.66
C GLU A 303 12.94 0.45 -3.86
N VAL A 304 12.99 -0.29 -4.96
CA VAL A 304 12.21 -0.02 -6.18
C VAL A 304 11.60 -1.31 -6.69
N ALA A 305 10.58 -1.21 -7.54
CA ALA A 305 9.88 -2.36 -8.08
C ALA A 305 10.22 -2.56 -9.57
N ILE A 306 10.15 -3.80 -10.03
CA ILE A 306 10.08 -4.12 -11.46
C ILE A 306 9.06 -5.23 -11.66
N VAL A 307 8.61 -5.43 -12.89
CA VAL A 307 7.91 -6.66 -13.31
C VAL A 307 8.81 -7.50 -14.19
N SER A 308 8.64 -8.80 -14.10
CA SER A 308 9.25 -9.80 -14.96
C SER A 308 8.25 -10.44 -15.93
N CYS A 309 6.96 -10.27 -15.67
CA CYS A 309 5.88 -10.71 -16.53
C CYS A 309 4.69 -9.75 -16.54
N VAL A 310 3.79 -9.98 -17.49
CA VAL A 310 2.43 -9.44 -17.49
C VAL A 310 1.48 -10.63 -17.35
N GLY A 311 0.61 -10.56 -16.34
CA GLY A 311 -0.31 -11.63 -16.01
C GLY A 311 0.33 -12.74 -15.17
N CYS A 312 -0.45 -13.79 -14.95
CA CYS A 312 -0.10 -14.91 -14.09
C CYS A 312 -0.12 -16.21 -14.90
N PHE A 313 0.99 -16.96 -14.92
CA PHE A 313 1.05 -18.25 -15.61
C PHE A 313 0.06 -19.29 -15.06
N TRP A 314 -0.36 -19.13 -13.81
CA TRP A 314 -1.38 -19.99 -13.21
C TRP A 314 -2.78 -19.57 -13.66
N GLY A 315 -3.10 -18.27 -13.54
CA GLY A 315 -4.28 -17.64 -14.14
C GLY A 315 -5.65 -18.24 -13.81
N ARG A 316 -5.80 -19.15 -12.84
CA ARG A 316 -7.08 -19.85 -12.65
C ARG A 316 -7.81 -19.59 -11.34
N CYS A 317 -7.13 -18.97 -10.37
CA CYS A 317 -7.68 -18.69 -9.06
C CYS A 317 -9.03 -17.98 -9.15
N ALA A 318 -10.08 -18.58 -8.59
CA ALA A 318 -11.46 -18.15 -8.74
C ALA A 318 -11.67 -16.68 -8.30
N PHE A 319 -11.07 -16.30 -7.18
CA PHE A 319 -11.14 -14.96 -6.58
C PHE A 319 -10.32 -13.89 -7.31
N CYS A 320 -9.38 -14.29 -8.17
CA CYS A 320 -8.41 -13.34 -8.70
C CYS A 320 -9.01 -12.54 -9.84
N SER A 321 -9.01 -11.21 -9.72
CA SER A 321 -9.46 -10.27 -10.76
C SER A 321 -8.34 -9.75 -11.67
N TYR A 322 -7.10 -10.20 -11.42
CA TYR A 322 -5.88 -9.77 -12.11
C TYR A 322 -5.36 -10.90 -12.99
N GLY A 323 -4.92 -11.99 -12.35
CA GLY A 323 -4.25 -13.10 -12.99
C GLY A 323 -5.15 -13.91 -13.92
N ASN A 324 -6.46 -14.00 -13.65
CA ASN A 324 -7.37 -14.80 -14.46
C ASN A 324 -7.57 -14.32 -15.90
N ARG A 325 -7.27 -13.04 -16.14
CA ARG A 325 -7.21 -12.46 -17.50
C ARG A 325 -6.11 -13.06 -18.37
N SER A 326 -5.20 -13.84 -17.79
CA SER A 326 -4.06 -14.45 -18.47
C SER A 326 -4.41 -15.77 -19.19
N LEU A 327 -5.62 -16.29 -19.02
CA LEU A 327 -6.07 -17.54 -19.65
C LEU A 327 -6.24 -17.43 -21.17
N ALA A 328 -6.45 -16.22 -21.68
CA ALA A 328 -6.51 -16.00 -23.12
C ALA A 328 -5.14 -16.31 -23.77
N PRO A 329 -5.12 -17.02 -24.92
CA PRO A 329 -3.87 -17.32 -25.62
C PRO A 329 -3.01 -16.07 -25.87
N GLY A 330 -1.75 -16.13 -25.45
CA GLY A 330 -0.80 -15.02 -25.62
C GLY A 330 -0.95 -13.84 -24.66
N ALA A 331 -1.89 -13.90 -23.70
CA ALA A 331 -2.08 -12.87 -22.68
C ALA A 331 -1.00 -12.92 -21.58
N TYR A 332 -0.62 -14.12 -21.11
CA TYR A 332 0.56 -14.26 -20.26
C TYR A 332 1.83 -14.03 -21.09
N GLN A 333 2.70 -13.15 -20.61
CA GLN A 333 3.98 -12.84 -21.24
C GLN A 333 5.04 -12.66 -20.16
N GLN A 334 6.28 -13.07 -20.44
CA GLN A 334 7.39 -12.90 -19.51
C GLN A 334 8.64 -12.42 -20.25
N GLY A 335 9.52 -11.77 -19.51
CA GLY A 335 10.81 -11.31 -20.01
C GLY A 335 11.80 -12.44 -20.25
N THR A 336 12.84 -12.10 -20.99
CA THR A 336 14.04 -12.96 -21.05
C THR A 336 14.92 -12.73 -19.83
N VAL A 337 15.81 -13.69 -19.53
CA VAL A 337 16.81 -13.57 -18.46
C VAL A 337 17.60 -12.27 -18.59
N ARG A 338 18.09 -11.99 -19.81
CA ARG A 338 18.85 -10.77 -20.13
C ARG A 338 18.04 -9.51 -19.93
N GLN A 339 16.79 -9.47 -20.41
CA GLN A 339 15.93 -8.28 -20.29
C GLN A 339 15.65 -7.94 -18.82
N ILE A 340 15.39 -8.94 -17.97
CA ILE A 340 15.18 -8.74 -16.54
C ILE A 340 16.48 -8.27 -15.87
N ALA A 341 17.62 -8.87 -16.23
CA ALA A 341 18.92 -8.45 -15.71
C ALA A 341 19.29 -7.02 -16.12
N ASP A 342 19.00 -6.63 -17.36
CA ASP A 342 19.16 -5.27 -17.88
C ASP A 342 18.26 -4.29 -17.09
N ALA A 343 17.03 -4.68 -16.78
CA ALA A 343 16.11 -3.85 -16.01
C ALA A 343 16.58 -3.65 -14.56
N VAL A 344 16.99 -4.72 -13.87
CA VAL A 344 17.57 -4.64 -12.51
C VAL A 344 18.81 -3.76 -12.50
N GLN A 345 19.73 -3.95 -13.45
CA GLN A 345 20.94 -3.14 -13.53
C GLN A 345 20.64 -1.66 -13.78
N ALA A 346 19.67 -1.37 -14.65
CA ALA A 346 19.25 0.01 -14.94
C ALA A 346 18.68 0.68 -13.69
N VAL A 347 17.70 0.06 -13.03
CA VAL A 347 17.06 0.68 -11.85
C VAL A 347 18.04 0.85 -10.69
N VAL A 348 18.93 -0.12 -10.46
CA VAL A 348 19.97 0.00 -9.41
C VAL A 348 20.94 1.14 -9.72
N ARG A 349 21.41 1.25 -10.97
CA ARG A 349 22.29 2.34 -11.40
C ARG A 349 21.62 3.71 -11.25
N ASP A 350 20.36 3.82 -11.67
CA ASP A 350 19.67 5.11 -11.80
C ASP A 350 19.12 5.61 -10.46
N THR A 351 18.84 4.72 -9.51
CA THR A 351 18.24 5.07 -8.20
C THR A 351 19.16 4.84 -7.00
N GLY A 352 20.16 3.96 -7.14
CA GLY A 352 20.97 3.47 -6.02
C GLY A 352 20.22 2.48 -5.14
N ALA A 353 19.22 1.76 -5.68
CA ALA A 353 18.46 0.79 -4.92
C ALA A 353 19.31 -0.35 -4.36
N ALA A 354 19.11 -0.64 -3.08
CA ALA A 354 19.71 -1.77 -2.39
C ALA A 354 18.81 -3.01 -2.47
N PHE A 355 17.50 -2.81 -2.70
CA PHE A 355 16.50 -3.86 -2.80
C PHE A 355 15.60 -3.68 -4.02
N VAL A 356 15.28 -4.77 -4.71
CA VAL A 356 14.35 -4.78 -5.85
C VAL A 356 13.17 -5.71 -5.58
N ALA A 357 11.95 -5.17 -5.59
CA ALA A 357 10.72 -5.94 -5.45
C ALA A 357 10.20 -6.40 -6.82
N ILE A 358 10.25 -7.71 -7.08
CA ILE A 358 9.62 -8.32 -8.27
C ILE A 358 8.11 -8.36 -8.03
N SER A 359 7.39 -7.44 -8.66
CA SER A 359 5.98 -7.12 -8.40
C SER A 359 5.02 -7.82 -9.36
N ASP A 360 5.32 -9.06 -9.72
CA ASP A 360 4.49 -9.89 -10.58
C ASP A 360 3.21 -10.35 -9.86
N GLU A 361 2.15 -10.67 -10.61
CA GLU A 361 0.95 -11.31 -10.05
C GLU A 361 1.27 -12.70 -9.49
N ASN A 362 2.18 -13.42 -10.14
CA ASN A 362 2.82 -14.61 -9.61
C ASN A 362 4.17 -14.83 -10.31
N THR A 363 5.24 -14.71 -9.54
CA THR A 363 6.62 -14.72 -10.07
C THR A 363 7.01 -16.10 -10.56
N ASN A 364 7.58 -16.18 -11.77
CA ASN A 364 8.28 -17.37 -12.23
C ASN A 364 9.65 -17.48 -11.56
N LEU A 365 9.71 -18.21 -10.43
CA LEU A 365 10.91 -18.31 -9.58
C LEU A 365 12.13 -18.85 -10.34
N ARG A 366 11.95 -19.76 -11.30
CA ARG A 366 13.06 -20.32 -12.10
C ARG A 366 13.65 -19.28 -13.06
N LEU A 367 12.80 -18.42 -13.63
CA LEU A 367 13.23 -17.32 -14.50
C LEU A 367 13.99 -16.27 -13.68
N ILE A 368 13.44 -15.83 -12.55
CA ILE A 368 14.08 -14.83 -11.68
C ILE A 368 15.41 -15.35 -11.12
N LEU A 369 15.49 -16.61 -10.69
CA LEU A 369 16.76 -17.19 -10.25
C LEU A 369 17.86 -17.06 -11.33
N LYS A 370 17.52 -17.35 -12.59
CA LYS A 370 18.48 -17.19 -13.71
C LYS A 370 18.84 -15.73 -13.92
N ALA A 371 17.86 -14.82 -13.91
CA ALA A 371 18.09 -13.40 -14.13
C ALA A 371 18.97 -12.79 -13.03
N MET A 372 18.70 -13.09 -11.76
CA MET A 372 19.48 -12.56 -10.63
C MET A 372 20.89 -13.14 -10.55
N ARG A 373 21.11 -14.38 -11.02
CA ARG A 373 22.47 -14.90 -11.25
C ARG A 373 23.22 -14.09 -12.31
N GLU A 374 22.55 -13.73 -13.40
CA GLU A 374 23.14 -12.87 -14.44
C GLU A 374 23.45 -11.47 -13.90
N VAL A 375 22.55 -10.87 -13.12
CA VAL A 375 22.77 -9.59 -12.41
C VAL A 375 24.03 -9.65 -11.54
N ARG A 376 24.20 -10.71 -10.75
CA ARG A 376 25.38 -10.91 -9.90
C ARG A 376 26.66 -11.13 -10.72
N ALA A 377 26.58 -11.88 -11.81
CA ALA A 377 27.72 -12.08 -12.72
C ALA A 377 28.21 -10.76 -13.34
N ARG A 378 27.33 -9.76 -13.48
CA ARG A 378 27.66 -8.40 -13.91
C ARG A 378 28.21 -7.50 -12.79
N GLY A 379 28.37 -8.03 -11.57
CA GLY A 379 28.89 -7.29 -10.42
C GLY A 379 27.87 -6.41 -9.69
N VAL A 380 26.58 -6.50 -10.03
CA VAL A 380 25.52 -5.74 -9.36
C VAL A 380 25.14 -6.44 -8.06
N LYS A 381 25.34 -5.76 -6.93
CA LYS A 381 25.00 -6.25 -5.59
C LYS A 381 23.67 -5.63 -5.14
N VAL A 382 22.62 -6.44 -5.13
CA VAL A 382 21.26 -6.00 -4.78
C VAL A 382 20.49 -7.19 -4.18
N GLY A 383 19.72 -6.93 -3.12
CA GLY A 383 18.75 -7.88 -2.58
C GLY A 383 17.46 -7.86 -3.38
N PHE A 384 16.67 -8.93 -3.34
CA PHE A 384 15.37 -8.92 -4.00
C PHE A 384 14.29 -9.68 -3.26
N GLY A 385 13.05 -9.26 -3.51
CA GLY A 385 11.83 -9.89 -3.03
C GLY A 385 10.97 -10.39 -4.18
N VAL A 386 10.19 -11.44 -3.95
CA VAL A 386 9.26 -11.99 -4.95
C VAL A 386 7.88 -12.21 -4.36
N ARG A 387 6.87 -12.18 -5.24
CA ARG A 387 5.51 -12.62 -4.93
C ARG A 387 5.24 -13.98 -5.58
N SER A 388 4.85 -14.98 -4.79
CA SER A 388 4.62 -16.32 -5.33
C SER A 388 3.46 -17.04 -4.67
N ARG A 389 3.05 -18.18 -5.23
CA ARG A 389 2.26 -19.19 -4.53
C ARG A 389 3.19 -20.03 -3.65
N LEU A 390 2.61 -20.87 -2.78
CA LEU A 390 3.33 -21.98 -2.16
C LEU A 390 3.57 -23.08 -3.22
N ASP A 391 4.43 -22.75 -4.18
CA ASP A 391 4.73 -23.55 -5.36
C ASP A 391 5.54 -24.80 -5.01
N ALA A 392 5.24 -25.93 -5.66
CA ALA A 392 5.90 -27.20 -5.41
C ALA A 392 7.43 -27.16 -5.61
N THR A 393 7.95 -26.20 -6.38
CA THR A 393 9.41 -25.99 -6.53
C THR A 393 10.10 -25.60 -5.22
N LEU A 394 9.39 -24.98 -4.28
CA LEU A 394 9.91 -24.62 -2.95
C LEU A 394 10.03 -25.82 -2.00
N ALA A 395 9.46 -26.97 -2.38
CA ALA A 395 9.63 -28.22 -1.66
C ALA A 395 11.05 -28.82 -1.83
N ASP A 396 11.83 -28.31 -2.78
CA ASP A 396 13.24 -28.66 -2.97
C ASP A 396 14.15 -27.70 -2.17
N PRO A 397 14.84 -28.18 -1.12
CA PRO A 397 15.74 -27.32 -0.32
C PRO A 397 16.94 -26.80 -1.13
N GLY A 398 17.39 -27.50 -2.17
CA GLY A 398 18.45 -27.03 -3.07
C GLY A 398 18.03 -25.83 -3.92
N PHE A 399 16.75 -25.79 -4.30
CA PHE A 399 16.18 -24.65 -4.99
C PHE A 399 16.06 -23.42 -4.08
N CYS A 400 15.59 -23.59 -2.84
CA CYS A 400 15.51 -22.49 -1.87
C CYS A 400 16.90 -21.91 -1.54
N ARG A 401 17.93 -22.75 -1.36
CA ARG A 401 19.32 -22.27 -1.19
C ARG A 401 19.82 -21.49 -2.40
N SER A 402 19.54 -21.99 -3.61
CA SER A 402 19.91 -21.29 -4.85
C SER A 402 19.27 -19.90 -4.96
N LEU A 403 18.02 -19.75 -4.52
CA LEU A 403 17.33 -18.45 -4.47
C LEU A 403 18.01 -17.50 -3.48
N ALA A 404 18.33 -17.97 -2.27
CA ALA A 404 19.03 -17.17 -1.27
C ALA A 404 20.41 -16.72 -1.74
N GLU A 405 21.21 -17.62 -2.34
CA GLU A 405 22.53 -17.31 -2.93
C GLU A 405 22.44 -16.26 -4.05
N ALA A 406 21.34 -16.27 -4.81
CA ALA A 406 21.06 -15.26 -5.83
C ALA A 406 20.62 -13.91 -5.24
N GLY A 407 20.39 -13.81 -3.93
CA GLY A 407 20.02 -12.58 -3.22
C GLY A 407 18.55 -12.46 -2.86
N CYS A 408 17.79 -13.56 -2.89
CA CYS A 408 16.39 -13.52 -2.44
C CYS A 408 16.38 -13.37 -0.92
N GLU A 409 15.83 -12.28 -0.43
CA GLU A 409 15.73 -12.00 1.01
C GLU A 409 14.30 -12.17 1.52
N LEU A 410 13.31 -12.00 0.64
CA LEU A 410 11.89 -11.95 0.99
C LEU A 410 11.00 -12.66 -0.04
N MET A 411 10.04 -13.41 0.46
CA MET A 411 8.93 -13.99 -0.31
C MET A 411 7.61 -13.63 0.34
N SER A 412 6.76 -12.90 -0.37
CA SER A 412 5.35 -12.73 0.00
C SER A 412 4.51 -13.75 -0.76
N VAL A 413 3.69 -14.53 -0.05
CA VAL A 413 2.85 -15.57 -0.64
C VAL A 413 1.40 -15.46 -0.16
N GLY A 414 0.46 -15.74 -1.06
CA GLY A 414 -0.95 -15.90 -0.69
C GLY A 414 -1.16 -17.22 0.04
N TYR A 415 -1.84 -17.16 1.18
CA TYR A 415 -2.21 -18.31 2.01
C TYR A 415 -3.73 -18.32 2.21
N GLU A 416 -4.39 -19.27 1.55
CA GLU A 416 -5.85 -19.38 1.53
C GLU A 416 -6.39 -20.54 2.40
N GLY A 417 -5.56 -21.05 3.32
CA GLY A 417 -5.90 -22.13 4.26
C GLY A 417 -5.26 -23.49 3.94
N ASN A 418 -5.50 -24.47 4.81
CA ASN A 418 -4.96 -25.83 4.72
C ASN A 418 -5.93 -26.88 4.14
N SER A 419 -7.20 -26.52 3.88
CA SER A 419 -8.15 -27.45 3.27
C SER A 419 -7.88 -27.63 1.78
N GLN A 420 -7.42 -28.83 1.38
CA GLN A 420 -7.20 -29.15 -0.04
C GLN A 420 -8.50 -29.02 -0.85
N ARG A 421 -9.66 -29.38 -0.28
CA ARG A 421 -10.97 -29.24 -0.92
C ARG A 421 -11.25 -27.79 -1.32
N LEU A 422 -11.01 -26.84 -0.41
CA LEU A 422 -11.21 -25.41 -0.66
C LEU A 422 -10.19 -24.86 -1.66
N LEU A 423 -8.92 -25.29 -1.57
CA LEU A 423 -7.87 -24.91 -2.52
C LEU A 423 -8.16 -25.41 -3.94
N ASP A 424 -8.74 -26.60 -4.07
CA ASP A 424 -9.18 -27.18 -5.34
C ASP A 424 -10.41 -26.44 -5.89
N LEU A 425 -11.39 -26.12 -5.03
CA LEU A 425 -12.56 -25.31 -5.41
C LEU A 425 -12.14 -23.90 -5.88
N MET A 426 -11.14 -23.29 -5.24
CA MET A 426 -10.54 -22.03 -5.68
C MET A 426 -9.73 -22.15 -6.98
N ASP A 427 -9.40 -23.36 -7.42
CA ASP A 427 -8.42 -23.64 -8.47
C ASP A 427 -7.09 -22.93 -8.18
N ARG A 428 -6.53 -23.17 -6.98
CA ARG A 428 -5.29 -22.52 -6.50
C ARG A 428 -4.01 -23.17 -7.06
N GLY A 429 -4.08 -24.47 -7.35
CA GLY A 429 -2.99 -25.22 -7.97
C GLY A 429 -1.81 -25.47 -7.07
N VAL A 430 -2.08 -25.67 -5.78
CA VAL A 430 -1.10 -25.93 -4.73
C VAL A 430 -1.57 -27.12 -3.91
N ARG A 431 -0.65 -27.72 -3.16
CA ARG A 431 -0.94 -28.87 -2.30
C ARG A 431 -0.68 -28.48 -0.85
N ALA A 432 -1.72 -28.47 -0.01
CA ALA A 432 -1.59 -28.14 1.41
C ALA A 432 -0.57 -29.07 2.12
N ALA A 433 -0.51 -30.33 1.70
CA ALA A 433 0.46 -31.30 2.21
C ALA A 433 1.94 -30.91 2.01
N ASP A 434 2.25 -30.00 1.08
CA ASP A 434 3.61 -29.52 0.84
C ASP A 434 3.98 -28.31 1.72
N TYR A 435 3.01 -27.66 2.35
CA TYR A 435 3.22 -26.36 3.02
C TYR A 435 4.25 -26.43 4.14
N GLN A 436 4.20 -27.45 5.00
CA GLN A 436 5.15 -27.58 6.11
C GLN A 436 6.59 -27.67 5.61
N ARG A 437 6.83 -28.53 4.63
CA ARG A 437 8.14 -28.70 3.99
C ARG A 437 8.61 -27.42 3.30
N ILE A 438 7.71 -26.70 2.64
CA ILE A 438 8.04 -25.41 2.00
C ILE A 438 8.47 -24.39 3.05
N VAL A 439 7.70 -24.21 4.13
CA VAL A 439 8.04 -23.26 5.21
C VAL A 439 9.40 -23.59 5.82
N GLU A 440 9.66 -24.86 6.12
CA GLU A 440 10.94 -25.32 6.66
C GLU A 440 12.10 -25.05 5.70
N ASN A 441 11.95 -25.36 4.41
CA ASN A 441 12.99 -25.15 3.41
C ASN A 441 13.32 -23.66 3.21
N VAL A 442 12.30 -22.81 3.14
CA VAL A 442 12.46 -21.35 2.93
C VAL A 442 13.12 -20.73 4.17
N ALA A 443 12.66 -21.09 5.38
CA ALA A 443 13.27 -20.64 6.62
C ALA A 443 14.72 -21.12 6.77
N ALA A 444 15.01 -22.40 6.43
CA ALA A 444 16.36 -22.95 6.47
C ALA A 444 17.32 -22.27 5.46
N ALA A 445 16.79 -21.73 4.36
CA ALA A 445 17.56 -20.92 3.40
C ALA A 445 17.81 -19.48 3.88
N GLY A 446 17.22 -19.07 5.01
CA GLY A 446 17.33 -17.70 5.54
C GLY A 446 16.49 -16.67 4.78
N ILE A 447 15.51 -17.12 3.98
CA ILE A 447 14.60 -16.25 3.25
C ILE A 447 13.40 -15.94 4.14
N VAL A 448 13.06 -14.66 4.26
CA VAL A 448 11.85 -14.23 4.97
C VAL A 448 10.62 -14.69 4.20
N LEU A 449 9.75 -15.47 4.83
CA LEU A 449 8.47 -15.86 4.27
C LEU A 449 7.34 -15.07 4.93
N ARG A 450 6.50 -14.40 4.15
CA ARG A 450 5.35 -13.65 4.66
C ARG A 450 4.06 -14.08 3.97
N PHE A 451 3.00 -14.24 4.76
CA PHE A 451 1.70 -14.67 4.28
C PHE A 451 0.74 -13.49 4.17
N SER A 452 0.01 -13.45 3.05
CA SER A 452 -1.26 -12.75 2.95
C SER A 452 -2.36 -13.78 3.18
N VAL A 453 -3.02 -13.70 4.32
CA VAL A 453 -3.99 -14.69 4.79
C VAL A 453 -5.40 -14.29 4.34
N MET A 454 -6.08 -15.20 3.66
CA MET A 454 -7.47 -15.01 3.23
C MET A 454 -8.45 -15.69 4.20
N GLY A 455 -9.53 -15.00 4.55
CA GLY A 455 -10.68 -15.55 5.28
C GLY A 455 -11.96 -15.52 4.45
N HIS A 456 -13.03 -16.10 5.01
CA HIS A 456 -14.32 -16.29 4.33
C HIS A 456 -14.22 -17.14 3.06
N VAL A 457 -13.35 -18.16 3.08
CA VAL A 457 -13.10 -19.03 1.93
C VAL A 457 -14.26 -20.03 1.78
N PHE A 458 -15.23 -19.69 0.93
CA PHE A 458 -16.41 -20.52 0.64
C PHE A 458 -17.09 -21.05 1.91
N ASP A 459 -17.46 -22.33 1.93
CA ASP A 459 -18.13 -23.05 3.01
C ASP A 459 -17.18 -23.60 4.07
N GLU A 460 -16.05 -22.91 4.33
CA GLU A 460 -15.04 -23.33 5.31
C GLU A 460 -15.68 -23.74 6.65
N THR A 461 -15.49 -25.01 7.01
CA THR A 461 -15.98 -25.57 8.25
C THR A 461 -15.12 -25.11 9.44
N PRO A 462 -15.65 -25.09 10.67
CA PRO A 462 -14.85 -24.80 11.86
C PRO A 462 -13.60 -25.68 11.98
N ALA A 463 -13.68 -26.96 11.59
CA ALA A 463 -12.53 -27.88 11.65
C ALA A 463 -11.42 -27.51 10.65
N GLU A 464 -11.77 -27.12 9.42
CA GLU A 464 -10.82 -26.65 8.41
C GLU A 464 -10.15 -25.33 8.84
N PHE A 465 -10.91 -24.44 9.48
CA PHE A 465 -10.36 -23.23 10.09
C PHE A 465 -9.35 -23.56 11.21
N GLU A 466 -9.69 -24.46 12.13
CA GLU A 466 -8.78 -24.87 13.23
C GLU A 466 -7.50 -25.54 12.70
N GLU A 467 -7.57 -26.27 11.58
CA GLU A 467 -6.37 -26.80 10.92
C GLU A 467 -5.45 -25.68 10.42
N SER A 468 -6.02 -24.69 9.74
CA SER A 468 -5.28 -23.54 9.23
C SER A 468 -4.68 -22.71 10.37
N LEU A 469 -5.45 -22.46 11.43
CA LEU A 469 -4.97 -21.74 12.62
C LEU A 469 -3.83 -22.48 13.34
N ARG A 470 -3.94 -23.81 13.47
CA ARG A 470 -2.84 -24.63 14.04
C ARG A 470 -1.60 -24.53 13.18
N PHE A 471 -1.71 -24.68 11.85
CA PHE A 471 -0.58 -24.55 10.94
C PHE A 471 0.14 -23.21 11.09
N LEU A 472 -0.60 -22.10 11.14
CA LEU A 472 -0.03 -20.77 11.35
C LEU A 472 0.62 -20.61 12.73
N THR A 473 0.02 -21.17 13.78
CA THR A 473 0.53 -21.11 15.15
C THR A 473 1.83 -21.92 15.30
N ASP A 474 1.86 -23.13 14.77
CA ASP A 474 3.02 -24.03 14.82
C ASP A 474 4.22 -23.49 14.05
N ASN A 475 3.96 -22.67 13.02
CA ASN A 475 4.98 -22.06 12.18
C ASN A 475 5.22 -20.58 12.48
N GLN A 476 4.61 -20.02 13.53
CA GLN A 476 4.63 -18.58 13.77
C GLN A 476 6.06 -18.02 13.81
N GLU A 477 7.04 -18.75 14.34
CA GLU A 477 8.45 -18.31 14.39
C GLU A 477 9.17 -18.24 13.03
N ARG A 478 8.60 -18.84 11.99
CA ARG A 478 9.20 -18.95 10.64
C ARG A 478 8.49 -18.10 9.58
N ILE A 479 7.33 -17.53 9.93
CA ILE A 479 6.48 -16.79 8.99
C ILE A 479 6.19 -15.38 9.51
N GLY A 480 6.03 -14.44 8.59
CA GLY A 480 5.36 -13.16 8.81
C GLY A 480 3.91 -13.22 8.33
N ILE A 481 3.07 -12.31 8.78
CA ILE A 481 1.75 -12.06 8.20
C ILE A 481 1.73 -10.59 7.76
N ASP A 482 1.63 -10.35 6.45
CA ASP A 482 1.61 -9.01 5.86
C ASP A 482 0.18 -8.45 5.76
N ALA A 483 -0.80 -9.32 5.53
CA ALA A 483 -2.18 -8.92 5.31
C ALA A 483 -3.15 -10.00 5.78
N LEU A 484 -4.32 -9.56 6.23
CA LEU A 484 -5.50 -10.38 6.51
C LEU A 484 -6.65 -9.78 5.70
N GLU A 485 -7.26 -10.55 4.81
CA GLU A 485 -8.34 -10.07 3.95
C GLU A 485 -9.47 -11.09 3.90
N LEU A 486 -10.73 -10.65 3.93
CA LEU A 486 -11.85 -11.52 3.57
C LEU A 486 -11.94 -11.58 2.05
N MET A 487 -12.41 -12.72 1.54
CA MET A 487 -12.68 -12.93 0.13
C MET A 487 -13.69 -11.88 -0.39
N ILE A 488 -13.37 -11.25 -1.52
CA ILE A 488 -14.23 -10.24 -2.18
C ILE A 488 -14.34 -10.58 -3.68
N PRO A 489 -15.56 -10.78 -4.22
CA PRO A 489 -15.84 -10.91 -5.64
C PRO A 489 -15.67 -9.56 -6.36
N GLU A 490 -14.44 -9.27 -6.80
CA GLU A 490 -14.17 -8.11 -7.66
C GLU A 490 -14.67 -8.37 -9.09
N PRO A 491 -15.06 -7.30 -9.85
CA PRO A 491 -15.49 -7.45 -11.24
C PRO A 491 -14.47 -8.21 -12.10
N GLY A 492 -14.96 -9.13 -12.93
CA GLY A 492 -14.13 -9.97 -13.80
C GLY A 492 -13.33 -11.04 -13.07
N SER A 493 -13.56 -11.28 -11.77
CA SER A 493 -13.19 -12.53 -11.11
C SER A 493 -14.20 -13.62 -11.45
N ARG A 494 -13.79 -14.89 -11.41
CA ARG A 494 -14.74 -16.01 -11.65
C ARG A 494 -15.82 -16.07 -10.57
N LEU A 495 -15.53 -15.59 -9.36
CA LEU A 495 -16.53 -15.48 -8.30
C LEU A 495 -17.65 -14.50 -8.63
N ALA A 496 -17.32 -13.40 -9.31
CA ALA A 496 -18.31 -12.42 -9.75
C ALA A 496 -19.08 -12.91 -10.98
N ASP A 497 -18.39 -13.62 -11.89
CA ASP A 497 -18.97 -14.07 -13.16
C ASP A 497 -19.85 -15.33 -13.02
N ASP A 498 -19.54 -16.24 -12.08
CA ASP A 498 -20.25 -17.51 -11.85
C ASP A 498 -20.37 -17.83 -10.34
N PRO A 499 -21.11 -17.02 -9.56
CA PRO A 499 -21.20 -17.22 -8.12
C PRO A 499 -21.83 -18.57 -7.72
N ASP A 500 -22.85 -19.02 -8.46
CA ASP A 500 -23.54 -20.29 -8.20
C ASP A 500 -22.58 -21.49 -8.35
N GLY A 501 -21.68 -21.46 -9.34
CA GLY A 501 -20.65 -22.48 -9.54
C GLY A 501 -19.67 -22.64 -8.38
N PHE A 502 -19.57 -21.62 -7.51
CA PHE A 502 -18.74 -21.64 -6.29
C PHE A 502 -19.57 -21.72 -5.00
N GLY A 503 -20.89 -21.96 -5.09
CA GLY A 503 -21.77 -22.00 -3.94
C GLY A 503 -21.88 -20.65 -3.23
N LEU A 504 -21.85 -19.55 -3.98
CA LEU A 504 -21.95 -18.19 -3.47
C LEU A 504 -23.27 -17.56 -3.92
N ALA A 505 -23.82 -16.67 -3.10
CA ALA A 505 -24.89 -15.76 -3.51
C ALA A 505 -24.42 -14.31 -3.33
N LEU A 506 -24.47 -13.53 -4.41
CA LEU A 506 -24.04 -12.12 -4.43
C LEU A 506 -25.22 -11.19 -4.19
N ASP A 507 -24.95 -10.05 -3.55
CA ASP A 507 -25.94 -8.98 -3.43
C ASP A 507 -26.19 -8.31 -4.80
N GLY A 508 -27.45 -8.36 -5.24
CA GLY A 508 -27.92 -7.75 -6.48
C GLY A 508 -28.26 -6.26 -6.36
N SER A 509 -28.14 -5.65 -5.18
CA SER A 509 -28.46 -4.23 -4.94
C SER A 509 -27.51 -3.25 -5.66
N GLY A 510 -26.35 -3.73 -6.09
CA GLY A 510 -25.28 -2.90 -6.65
C GLY A 510 -24.40 -2.23 -5.59
N ALA A 511 -24.64 -2.50 -4.30
CA ALA A 511 -23.79 -2.02 -3.21
C ALA A 511 -22.41 -2.68 -3.27
N LEU A 512 -21.38 -1.84 -3.16
CA LEU A 512 -19.99 -2.27 -3.11
C LEU A 512 -19.60 -2.67 -1.69
N ALA A 513 -18.85 -3.76 -1.58
CA ALA A 513 -18.30 -4.28 -0.34
C ALA A 513 -16.78 -4.38 -0.41
N GLY A 514 -16.14 -4.20 0.75
CA GLY A 514 -14.71 -4.39 0.95
C GLY A 514 -14.40 -4.79 2.39
N ASN A 515 -13.17 -4.56 2.83
CA ASN A 515 -12.66 -4.99 4.13
C ASN A 515 -12.23 -3.80 5.01
N PRO A 516 -13.12 -2.84 5.34
CA PRO A 516 -12.75 -1.65 6.12
C PRO A 516 -12.23 -1.95 7.53
N GLU A 517 -12.55 -3.12 8.09
CA GLU A 517 -12.06 -3.56 9.40
C GLU A 517 -10.62 -4.10 9.36
N LEU A 518 -10.14 -4.50 8.18
CA LEU A 518 -8.86 -5.20 8.00
C LEU A 518 -7.88 -4.46 7.07
N SER A 519 -8.38 -3.54 6.24
CA SER A 519 -7.60 -2.91 5.19
C SER A 519 -7.86 -1.41 5.13
N TYR A 520 -6.78 -0.64 4.92
CA TYR A 520 -6.87 0.80 4.73
C TYR A 520 -7.80 1.15 3.56
N LEU A 521 -8.77 2.02 3.83
CA LEU A 521 -9.78 2.47 2.85
C LEU A 521 -10.49 1.30 2.13
N SER A 522 -10.83 0.26 2.89
CA SER A 522 -11.54 -0.95 2.44
C SER A 522 -10.73 -1.92 1.57
N GLY A 523 -9.50 -1.59 1.18
CA GLY A 523 -8.65 -2.46 0.36
C GLY A 523 -9.30 -2.82 -0.98
N ARG A 524 -9.50 -4.13 -1.22
CA ARG A 524 -10.21 -4.64 -2.39
C ARG A 524 -11.71 -4.39 -2.28
N VAL A 525 -12.33 -3.99 -3.39
CA VAL A 525 -13.75 -3.63 -3.42
C VAL A 525 -14.46 -4.32 -4.57
N GLY A 526 -15.56 -5.01 -4.26
CA GLY A 526 -16.35 -5.84 -5.16
C GLY A 526 -17.80 -5.93 -4.72
N GLN A 527 -18.48 -7.02 -5.04
CA GLN A 527 -19.85 -7.28 -4.58
C GLN A 527 -19.86 -7.90 -3.19
N ALA A 528 -20.90 -7.61 -2.40
CA ALA A 528 -21.13 -8.34 -1.16
C ALA A 528 -21.49 -9.81 -1.49
N LEU A 529 -20.94 -10.74 -0.70
CA LEU A 529 -21.16 -12.17 -0.87
C LEU A 529 -21.79 -12.79 0.37
N THR A 530 -22.54 -13.85 0.15
CA THR A 530 -23.04 -14.77 1.17
C THR A 530 -22.71 -16.19 0.75
N VAL A 531 -22.47 -17.07 1.73
CA VAL A 531 -22.18 -18.48 1.48
C VAL A 531 -23.32 -19.31 2.07
N PRO A 532 -24.28 -19.80 1.27
CA PRO A 532 -25.36 -20.64 1.76
C PRO A 532 -24.83 -21.88 2.51
N GLY A 533 -25.23 -22.05 3.77
CA GLY A 533 -24.75 -23.15 4.63
C GLY A 533 -23.30 -23.00 5.12
N GLY A 534 -22.60 -21.94 4.75
CA GLY A 534 -21.26 -21.59 5.22
C GLY A 534 -21.27 -20.49 6.30
N PRO A 535 -20.08 -19.99 6.68
CA PRO A 535 -19.99 -18.90 7.65
C PRO A 535 -20.54 -17.59 7.08
N SER A 536 -21.21 -16.83 7.94
CA SER A 536 -21.50 -15.42 7.68
C SER A 536 -20.22 -14.58 7.63
N ARG A 537 -20.28 -13.39 7.03
CA ARG A 537 -19.15 -12.44 7.01
C ARG A 537 -18.67 -12.11 8.43
N ALA A 538 -19.59 -11.97 9.38
CA ALA A 538 -19.26 -11.66 10.77
C ALA A 538 -18.48 -12.82 11.42
N GLU A 539 -18.94 -14.05 11.25
CA GLU A 539 -18.22 -15.23 11.76
C GLU A 539 -16.85 -15.41 11.09
N ALA A 540 -16.74 -15.14 9.78
CA ALA A 540 -15.47 -15.18 9.07
C ALA A 540 -14.50 -14.08 9.53
N LEU A 541 -15.01 -12.88 9.84
CA LEU A 541 -14.21 -11.81 10.44
C LEU A 541 -13.71 -12.19 11.83
N ASP A 542 -14.56 -12.73 12.70
CA ASP A 542 -14.18 -13.20 14.03
C ASP A 542 -13.08 -14.27 13.97
N ARG A 543 -13.17 -15.18 12.99
CA ARG A 543 -12.13 -16.17 12.70
C ARG A 543 -10.79 -15.50 12.34
N LEU A 544 -10.78 -14.53 11.43
CA LEU A 544 -9.54 -13.81 11.08
C LEU A 544 -8.99 -12.98 12.25
N VAL A 545 -9.84 -12.33 13.03
CA VAL A 545 -9.45 -11.61 14.25
C VAL A 545 -8.80 -12.57 15.25
N ARG A 546 -9.31 -13.81 15.37
CA ARG A 546 -8.66 -14.85 16.18
C ARG A 546 -7.27 -15.24 15.66
N VAL A 547 -7.05 -15.29 14.34
CA VAL A 547 -5.69 -15.47 13.78
C VAL A 547 -4.77 -14.35 14.28
N PHE A 548 -5.21 -13.10 14.18
CA PHE A 548 -4.45 -11.93 14.63
C PHE A 548 -4.08 -11.98 16.13
N HIS A 549 -4.97 -12.46 16.99
CA HIS A 549 -4.70 -12.56 18.42
C HIS A 549 -3.89 -13.78 18.84
N THR A 550 -3.99 -14.87 18.09
CA THR A 550 -3.40 -16.18 18.46
C THR A 550 -2.01 -16.34 17.89
N VAL A 551 -1.84 -16.05 16.59
CA VAL A 551 -0.58 -16.20 15.90
C VAL A 551 0.29 -15.01 16.26
N ARG A 552 1.48 -15.26 16.78
CA ARG A 552 2.49 -14.23 17.03
C ARG A 552 3.65 -14.47 16.07
N PRO A 553 3.56 -13.97 14.82
CA PRO A 553 4.61 -14.12 13.83
C PRO A 553 5.97 -13.72 14.44
N GLY A 554 6.85 -14.70 14.63
CA GLY A 554 8.19 -14.51 15.12
C GLY A 554 8.97 -13.78 14.04
N ARG A 555 9.59 -12.67 14.45
CA ARG A 555 10.15 -11.62 13.61
C ARG A 555 10.90 -12.19 12.39
N PRO A 556 10.33 -12.12 11.17
CA PRO A 556 11.11 -12.30 9.97
C PRO A 556 11.16 -10.94 9.25
N THR A 557 11.23 -9.83 9.98
CA THR A 557 11.53 -8.49 9.45
C THR A 557 12.42 -7.70 10.41
N ALA A 558 13.28 -6.87 9.83
CA ALA A 558 14.20 -5.96 10.51
C ALA A 558 13.54 -4.84 11.36
N ILE A 559 12.21 -4.84 11.49
CA ILE A 559 11.40 -3.63 11.69
C ILE A 559 10.93 -3.41 13.14
N LEU A 560 11.06 -4.40 14.03
CA LEU A 560 10.84 -4.15 15.47
C LEU A 560 12.18 -3.90 16.16
N PRO A 561 12.30 -2.86 17.03
CA PRO A 561 13.53 -2.63 17.77
C PRO A 561 13.99 -3.92 18.44
N ARG A 562 15.29 -4.21 18.33
CA ARG A 562 15.95 -5.20 19.20
C ARG A 562 15.50 -4.87 20.62
N ARG A 563 14.97 -5.86 21.35
CA ARG A 563 14.71 -5.72 22.79
C ARG A 563 15.99 -5.14 23.40
N GLN A 564 15.92 -3.93 23.95
CA GLN A 564 17.06 -3.42 24.70
C GLN A 564 17.26 -4.37 25.88
N ALA A 565 18.52 -4.70 26.18
CA ALA A 565 18.84 -5.43 27.40
C ALA A 565 18.47 -4.51 28.58
N ALA A 566 17.25 -4.68 29.10
CA ALA A 566 16.77 -3.92 30.24
C ALA A 566 17.22 -4.62 31.54
N PRO A 567 17.52 -3.86 32.61
CA PRO A 567 17.70 -4.42 33.94
C PRO A 567 16.48 -5.25 34.36
N ALA A 568 16.66 -6.28 35.18
CA ALA A 568 15.55 -7.09 35.68
C ALA A 568 14.50 -6.27 36.47
N THR A 569 14.89 -5.12 36.99
CA THR A 569 14.06 -4.17 37.74
C THR A 569 14.53 -2.74 37.50
N VAL A 570 13.61 -1.80 37.31
CA VAL A 570 13.88 -0.37 37.13
C VAL A 570 13.17 0.42 38.23
N ALA A 571 13.86 1.30 38.94
CA ALA A 571 13.27 2.06 40.06
C ALA A 571 12.45 3.26 39.58
N ALA A 572 12.94 3.95 38.56
CA ALA A 572 12.26 5.06 37.92
C ALA A 572 12.55 5.05 36.40
N ALA A 573 11.61 5.53 35.60
CA ALA A 573 11.72 5.56 34.15
C ALA A 573 11.19 6.89 33.58
N ASP A 574 11.91 7.43 32.60
CA ASP A 574 11.51 8.57 31.79
C ASP A 574 10.76 8.07 30.55
N PRO A 575 9.45 8.30 30.42
CA PRO A 575 8.74 8.02 29.16
C PRO A 575 9.36 8.83 28.01
N HIS A 576 9.44 8.24 26.82
CA HIS A 576 9.83 9.01 25.66
C HIS A 576 8.79 10.12 25.34
N PRO A 577 9.17 11.21 24.66
CA PRO A 577 8.24 12.33 24.43
C PRO A 577 6.99 12.03 23.61
N TRP A 578 7.01 10.97 22.81
CA TRP A 578 5.85 10.43 22.09
C TRP A 578 5.05 9.40 22.90
N VAL A 579 5.41 9.15 24.16
CA VAL A 579 4.67 8.31 25.11
C VAL A 579 3.95 9.21 26.08
N ARG A 580 2.63 9.34 25.93
CA ARG A 580 1.81 10.31 26.64
C ARG A 580 0.89 9.64 27.65
N THR A 581 0.71 10.27 28.81
CA THR A 581 -0.26 9.81 29.81
C THR A 581 -1.67 10.18 29.37
N MET A 582 -2.50 9.16 29.19
CA MET A 582 -3.90 9.30 28.83
C MET A 582 -4.73 9.67 30.07
N PRO A 583 -5.62 10.66 29.99
CA PRO A 583 -6.59 10.91 31.04
C PRO A 583 -7.56 9.72 31.14
N THR A 584 -7.71 9.15 32.33
CA THR A 584 -8.61 8.02 32.59
C THR A 584 -9.52 8.30 33.77
N ASP A 585 -10.81 8.03 33.61
CA ASP A 585 -11.84 8.29 34.64
C ASP A 585 -11.80 7.27 35.80
N ASP A 586 -11.17 6.12 35.61
CA ASP A 586 -11.13 5.00 36.57
C ASP A 586 -9.89 5.00 37.48
N GLY A 587 -9.12 6.10 37.48
CA GLY A 587 -7.96 6.25 38.34
C GLY A 587 -6.77 5.35 37.98
N ARG A 588 -6.74 4.68 36.82
CA ARG A 588 -5.54 3.99 36.34
C ARG A 588 -4.48 4.99 35.85
N LEU A 589 -3.24 4.52 35.69
CA LEU A 589 -2.20 5.24 34.95
C LEU A 589 -2.03 4.54 33.61
N VAL A 590 -2.49 5.16 32.53
CA VAL A 590 -2.38 4.59 31.17
C VAL A 590 -1.45 5.44 30.34
N LEU A 591 -0.42 4.81 29.79
CA LEU A 591 0.51 5.45 28.86
C LEU A 591 0.19 5.00 27.44
N ALA A 592 0.10 5.94 26.51
CA ALA A 592 -0.06 5.68 25.09
C ALA A 592 1.26 6.00 24.38
N ASP A 593 1.91 4.98 23.81
CA ASP A 593 2.99 5.15 22.85
C ASP A 593 2.37 5.43 21.49
N LEU A 594 2.40 6.70 21.11
CA LEU A 594 1.73 7.22 19.91
C LEU A 594 2.39 6.70 18.63
N VAL A 595 3.69 6.41 18.66
CA VAL A 595 4.39 5.91 17.46
C VAL A 595 4.04 4.45 17.21
N TRP A 596 4.09 3.61 18.25
CA TRP A 596 3.80 2.18 18.13
C TRP A 596 2.31 1.83 18.33
N GLU A 597 1.48 2.82 18.65
CA GLU A 597 0.05 2.70 18.93
C GLU A 597 -0.23 1.66 20.03
N ARG A 598 0.60 1.68 21.08
CA ARG A 598 0.54 0.74 22.20
C ARG A 598 0.08 1.44 23.46
N PHE A 599 -0.75 0.75 24.23
CA PHE A 599 -1.22 1.22 25.53
C PHE A 599 -0.63 0.37 26.65
N TYR A 600 -0.08 1.03 27.66
CA TYR A 600 0.48 0.41 28.85
C TYR A 600 -0.34 0.82 30.06
N ALA A 601 -1.11 -0.11 30.61
CA ALA A 601 -1.85 0.10 31.85
C ALA A 601 -0.95 -0.23 33.05
N LEU A 602 -0.67 0.77 33.88
CA LEU A 602 0.14 0.68 35.09
C LEU A 602 -0.77 0.90 36.32
N PRO A 603 -0.81 -0.04 37.28
CA PRO A 603 -1.55 0.17 38.54
C PRO A 603 -0.92 1.30 39.37
N ARG A 604 -1.73 2.26 39.86
CA ARG A 604 -1.23 3.39 40.69
C ARG A 604 -0.64 2.98 42.03
N ASP A 605 -1.05 1.81 42.53
CA ASP A 605 -0.47 1.22 43.74
C ASP A 605 0.96 0.74 43.51
N ASP A 606 1.29 0.39 42.26
CA ASP A 606 2.60 -0.14 41.86
C ASP A 606 3.51 0.96 41.27
N VAL A 607 2.94 1.93 40.56
CA VAL A 607 3.67 3.00 39.84
C VAL A 607 2.96 4.34 40.00
N GLU A 608 3.72 5.38 40.29
CA GLU A 608 3.26 6.76 40.32
C GLU A 608 3.97 7.59 39.24
N GLN A 609 3.27 8.60 38.72
CA GLN A 609 3.88 9.60 37.84
C GLN A 609 4.00 10.92 38.60
N HIS A 610 5.22 11.45 38.69
CA HIS A 610 5.50 12.75 39.30
C HIS A 610 5.16 13.91 38.35
N GLY A 611 5.14 15.15 38.86
CA GLY A 611 4.76 16.35 38.10
C GLY A 611 5.72 16.71 36.95
N ASP A 612 6.94 16.17 36.98
CA ASP A 612 7.94 16.25 35.90
C ASP A 612 7.73 15.18 34.81
N GLY A 613 6.75 14.29 34.99
CA GLY A 613 6.41 13.21 34.06
C GLY A 613 7.15 11.89 34.33
N VAL A 614 8.09 11.85 35.28
CA VAL A 614 8.89 10.66 35.60
C VAL A 614 8.02 9.61 36.31
N LEU A 615 8.18 8.35 35.92
CA LEU A 615 7.48 7.22 36.54
C LEU A 615 8.34 6.62 37.66
N HIS A 616 7.80 6.53 38.87
CA HIS A 616 8.45 5.93 40.02
C HIS A 616 7.74 4.66 40.48
N ALA A 617 8.50 3.58 40.70
CA ALA A 617 7.96 2.35 41.24
C ALA A 617 7.74 2.45 42.75
N ARG A 618 6.52 2.18 43.19
CA ARG A 618 6.14 2.09 44.61
C ARG A 618 6.35 0.69 45.19
N THR A 619 6.35 -0.34 44.34
CA THR A 619 6.47 -1.74 44.75
C THR A 619 7.49 -2.50 43.91
N THR A 620 7.89 -3.71 44.35
CA THR A 620 8.71 -4.64 43.55
C THR A 620 8.01 -5.05 42.25
N ARG A 621 6.68 -5.12 42.24
CA ARG A 621 5.90 -5.34 41.02
C ARG A 621 6.02 -4.12 40.09
N GLY A 622 5.89 -2.91 40.61
CA GLY A 622 6.13 -1.66 39.90
C GLY A 622 7.50 -1.62 39.22
N ARG A 623 8.56 -2.02 39.93
CA ARG A 623 9.92 -2.06 39.37
C ARG A 623 10.05 -2.98 38.16
N ARG A 624 9.34 -4.12 38.17
CA ARG A 624 9.28 -5.06 37.04
C ARG A 624 8.44 -4.51 35.89
N LEU A 625 7.36 -3.78 36.19
CA LEU A 625 6.54 -3.13 35.17
C LEU A 625 7.32 -2.02 34.44
N LEU A 626 8.07 -1.18 35.18
CA LEU A 626 8.94 -0.17 34.58
C LEU A 626 10.07 -0.79 33.76
N ALA A 627 10.66 -1.90 34.22
CA ALA A 627 11.65 -2.64 33.43
C ALA A 627 11.09 -3.12 32.08
N ARG A 628 9.86 -3.65 32.07
CA ARG A 628 9.17 -4.06 30.83
C ARG A 628 8.84 -2.87 29.92
N LEU A 629 8.56 -1.70 30.49
CA LEU A 629 8.32 -0.48 29.73
C LEU A 629 9.59 0.00 29.01
N VAL A 630 10.73 -0.04 29.69
CA VAL A 630 12.06 0.24 29.10
C VAL A 630 12.44 -0.83 28.07
N GLU A 631 12.19 -2.11 28.36
CA GLU A 631 12.41 -3.23 27.41
C GLU A 631 11.58 -3.06 26.13
N ALA A 632 10.36 -2.54 26.25
CA ALA A 632 9.48 -2.22 25.13
C ALA A 632 9.91 -0.96 24.36
N ALA A 633 10.98 -0.28 24.81
CA ALA A 633 11.50 0.96 24.25
C ALA A 633 10.47 2.11 24.24
N ALA A 634 9.61 2.15 25.28
CA ALA A 634 8.63 3.20 25.55
C ALA A 634 9.15 4.24 26.57
N GLY A 635 10.37 4.06 27.06
CA GLY A 635 11.07 5.02 27.92
C GLY A 635 12.49 4.56 28.22
N THR A 636 13.23 5.38 28.95
CA THR A 636 14.58 5.07 29.43
C THR A 636 14.59 4.95 30.94
N GLU A 637 15.56 4.22 31.49
CA GLU A 637 15.79 4.22 32.94
C GLU A 637 16.19 5.63 33.39
N HIS A 638 15.47 6.16 34.38
CA HIS A 638 15.77 7.45 34.96
C HIS A 638 17.03 7.35 35.80
N ARG A 639 18.05 8.12 35.44
CA ARG A 639 19.30 8.22 36.19
C ARG A 639 19.30 9.55 36.91
N GLU A 640 19.09 9.53 38.23
CA GLU A 640 19.28 10.71 39.06
C GLU A 640 20.69 11.27 38.79
N THR A 641 20.74 12.51 38.31
CA THR A 641 22.02 13.21 38.21
C THR A 641 22.46 13.47 39.64
N PRO A 642 23.64 13.01 40.10
CA PRO A 642 24.06 13.23 41.47
C PRO A 642 24.10 14.74 41.72
N ILE A 643 23.18 15.21 42.55
CA ILE A 643 23.12 16.59 43.01
C ILE A 643 24.48 16.90 43.60
N GLY A 644 25.13 17.94 43.07
CA GLY A 644 26.46 18.35 43.48
C GLY A 644 26.57 18.40 45.00
N ARG A 645 27.56 17.67 45.55
CA ARG A 645 28.07 17.99 46.89
C ARG A 645 28.50 19.46 46.84
N PRO A 646 28.04 20.33 47.76
CA PRO A 646 28.61 21.66 47.86
C PRO A 646 30.10 21.52 48.19
N LEU A 647 30.94 22.31 47.52
CA LEU A 647 32.36 22.46 47.82
C LEU A 647 32.58 22.98 49.25
#